data_AF-A0A3Q8TZ99-F1
#
_entry.id   AF-A0A3Q8TZ99-F1
#
_cell.length_a   1.000
_cell.length_b   1.000
_cell.length_c   1.000
_cell.angle_alpha   90.00
_cell.angle_beta   90.00
_cell.angle_gamma   90.00
#
_symmetry.space_group_name_H-M   'P 1'
#
loop_
_entity.id
_entity.type
_entity.pdbx_description
1 polymer ?
#
loop_
_entity_poly.entity_id
_entity_poly.type
_entity_poly.pdbx_seq_one_letter_code
_entity_poly.pdbx_strand_id
1 'polypeptide(L)'
;MSSSIKERVEQSLDAVEAGRPLVRLVDEVIREYPDPYVLASQHAQRILLKHTGKAIDPRFVWWHQFDGATSSSHSFTGWRHSGPPRKSMHLVELLINRFDARFQDAPDELDLYGGFYRQGPHASHFDERNEVAMLGSKVQQDLWALDFAVAYRDAVTRFWANYSGHFRALAKVNVLGQGASALRAGRINRSDWALLRAMAADDLADGELPTLAKLEQDSTTHPFSVNRYVLDQGDRGCLYSFTVASGRTLLYRPWASQALIGFASELAMAGWLRTQLQDRDTLAHHVLAAHTDARDPSRAQAVRTHLQSIASSASDQAALHLLGFMKRTVSSDIFSHLANQATTEMSDNASAIIGNAELRKAMWSGYLAAFIKVFGGFAPLGWPMTLMLLGASLAKLGLDVDASLHAADEQSRKAALRNAMLDSVFAALNMVDLGFQSSYASLTYESSVGEADIDLNRWQVAQAAPQPMEHLESNQIVSGDLVSDGRLRGIRVTTDGGCWIELDGLSYRVRYNHDLHVWQIVPAHNPFAFSPLYPVRLSAAGDWELLVPPKLAGGAPPAVDGMPSVTSRFWDSHMVIEETRSKLVAAQVLRRHKALLDTSEVPRLAPGQAPDLDERGLDCVRVEGQTRYSYRSGREFYNSLIEYYTSDESRVNDVFRSGSYRYGDEDDYIQALADSLERLPRNNGASLYRGGNASRGTGGGNYRNGQIRVGDVLVNTDLTSFTENPFMVAEFASRSAVSAPGNLPGLFDDSSVVFELPAGWYQDGTPISAFSLYWDESETLFLPGRYFRIVKLEQVYGEHYRFIHVTLQQIPKPASGTLYDLRTGLVFDAQAYEARFKTPGLAQRFFAADSPAASVSPA
;
A
#
# COMPACT_ATOMS: atom_id res chain seq x y z
N MET A 1 13.18 28.87 -27.17
CA MET A 1 13.48 27.78 -28.13
C MET A 1 12.88 26.52 -27.56
N SER A 2 12.07 25.79 -28.31
CA SER A 2 11.48 24.53 -27.84
C SER A 2 12.56 23.44 -27.90
N SER A 3 12.79 22.74 -26.79
CA SER A 3 13.74 21.62 -26.68
C SER A 3 13.33 20.49 -27.63
N SER A 4 14.30 19.87 -28.32
CA SER A 4 14.04 18.74 -29.22
C SER A 4 13.47 17.54 -28.46
N ILE A 5 12.84 16.59 -29.16
CA ILE A 5 12.31 15.37 -28.51
C ILE A 5 13.43 14.56 -27.84
N LYS A 6 14.62 14.48 -28.49
CA LYS A 6 15.83 13.86 -27.94
C LYS A 6 16.23 14.49 -26.62
N GLU A 7 16.42 15.81 -26.60
CA GLU A 7 16.86 16.55 -25.41
C GLU A 7 15.87 16.39 -24.26
N ARG A 8 14.56 16.38 -24.54
CA ARG A 8 13.54 16.13 -23.50
C ARG A 8 13.60 14.71 -22.93
N VAL A 9 13.88 13.70 -23.76
CA VAL A 9 14.03 12.31 -23.28
C VAL A 9 15.31 12.15 -22.47
N GLU A 10 16.43 12.75 -22.89
CA GLU A 10 17.69 12.75 -22.11
C GLU A 10 17.49 13.44 -20.75
N GLN A 11 16.88 14.62 -20.73
CA GLN A 11 16.52 15.33 -19.50
C GLN A 11 15.58 14.51 -18.61
N SER A 12 14.65 13.77 -19.21
CA SER A 12 13.78 12.86 -18.45
C SER A 12 14.57 11.71 -17.83
N LEU A 13 15.52 11.10 -18.54
CA LEU A 13 16.33 10.02 -17.99
C LEU A 13 17.20 10.52 -16.83
N ASP A 14 17.81 11.69 -16.97
CA ASP A 14 18.61 12.29 -15.90
C ASP A 14 17.74 12.68 -14.70
N ALA A 15 16.52 13.19 -14.92
CA ALA A 15 15.56 13.47 -13.85
C ALA A 15 15.09 12.20 -13.12
N VAL A 16 14.85 11.10 -13.84
CA VAL A 16 14.51 9.81 -13.24
C VAL A 16 15.69 9.27 -12.43
N GLU A 17 16.91 9.37 -12.95
CA GLU A 17 18.14 8.93 -12.26
C GLU A 17 18.39 9.71 -10.95
N ALA A 18 18.24 11.04 -10.98
CA ALA A 18 18.33 11.88 -9.79
C ALA A 18 17.16 11.64 -8.81
N GLY A 19 15.96 11.36 -9.33
CA GLY A 19 14.74 11.28 -8.54
C GLY A 19 14.47 9.93 -7.89
N ARG A 20 14.89 8.79 -8.46
CA ARG A 20 14.61 7.47 -7.86
C ARG A 20 15.17 7.31 -6.45
N PRO A 21 16.40 7.74 -6.13
CA PRO A 21 16.88 7.77 -4.74
C PRO A 21 16.00 8.62 -3.81
N LEU A 22 15.47 9.75 -4.29
CA LEU A 22 14.57 10.61 -3.51
C LEU A 22 13.20 9.95 -3.28
N VAL A 23 12.65 9.25 -4.29
CA VAL A 23 11.42 8.48 -4.14
C VAL A 23 11.60 7.35 -3.12
N ARG A 24 12.72 6.61 -3.20
CA ARG A 24 13.08 5.60 -2.20
C ARG A 24 13.20 6.18 -0.80
N LEU A 25 13.82 7.36 -0.67
CA LEU A 25 13.93 8.07 0.60
C LEU A 25 12.54 8.44 1.18
N VAL A 26 11.63 8.93 0.32
CA VAL A 26 10.24 9.21 0.70
C VAL A 26 9.56 7.93 1.22
N ASP A 27 9.67 6.84 0.47
CA ASP A 27 9.03 5.57 0.83
C ASP A 27 9.61 4.96 2.12
N GLU A 28 10.92 5.08 2.31
CA GLU A 28 11.61 4.66 3.53
C GLU A 28 11.15 5.48 4.74
N VAL A 29 11.18 6.82 4.65
CA VAL A 29 10.76 7.69 5.77
C VAL A 29 9.30 7.46 6.14
N ILE A 30 8.40 7.27 5.16
CA ILE A 30 6.98 7.01 5.41
C ILE A 30 6.74 5.64 6.04
N ARG A 31 7.48 4.61 5.59
CA ARG A 31 7.40 3.26 6.15
C ARG A 31 7.79 3.29 7.63
N GLU A 32 8.87 3.99 7.95
CA GLU A 32 9.49 4.00 9.28
C GLU A 32 8.92 5.07 10.21
N TYR A 33 8.06 5.96 9.69
CA TYR A 33 7.40 7.01 10.47
C TYR A 33 6.61 6.42 11.67
N PRO A 34 6.92 6.83 12.91
CA PRO A 34 6.23 6.35 14.11
C PRO A 34 4.78 6.83 14.14
N ASP A 35 3.86 5.91 13.92
CA ASP A 35 2.42 6.16 14.10
C ASP A 35 1.90 5.20 15.18
N PRO A 36 1.25 5.74 16.23
CA PRO A 36 0.82 4.94 17.37
C PRO A 36 -0.27 3.94 17.00
N TYR A 37 -1.08 4.19 15.96
CA TYR A 37 -2.07 3.23 15.48
C TYR A 37 -1.42 2.05 14.76
N VAL A 38 -0.39 2.28 13.94
CA VAL A 38 0.40 1.19 13.32
C VAL A 38 0.93 0.28 14.43
N LEU A 39 1.55 0.89 15.44
CA LEU A 39 2.17 0.17 16.52
C LEU A 39 1.11 -0.61 17.32
N ALA A 40 -0.04 -0.01 17.60
CA ALA A 40 -1.17 -0.67 18.26
C ALA A 40 -1.68 -1.86 17.45
N SER A 41 -1.87 -1.70 16.14
CA SER A 41 -2.30 -2.78 15.23
C SER A 41 -1.30 -3.93 15.19
N GLN A 42 0.00 -3.64 15.09
CA GLN A 42 1.06 -4.65 15.16
C GLN A 42 1.06 -5.41 16.49
N HIS A 43 0.86 -4.73 17.62
CA HIS A 43 0.76 -5.38 18.92
C HIS A 43 -0.53 -6.21 19.04
N ALA A 44 -1.66 -5.73 18.52
CA ALA A 44 -2.91 -6.48 18.46
C ALA A 44 -2.75 -7.76 17.62
N GLN A 45 -2.07 -7.69 16.47
CA GLN A 45 -1.77 -8.85 15.64
C GLN A 45 -0.87 -9.87 16.36
N ARG A 46 0.11 -9.40 17.15
CA ARG A 46 0.93 -10.29 18.00
C ARG A 46 0.10 -10.97 19.10
N ILE A 47 -0.86 -10.27 19.69
CA ILE A 47 -1.79 -10.86 20.67
C ILE A 47 -2.64 -11.94 19.99
N LEU A 48 -3.20 -11.66 18.80
CA LEU A 48 -3.96 -12.64 18.02
C LEU A 48 -3.12 -13.87 17.70
N LEU A 49 -1.91 -13.68 17.16
CA LEU A 49 -1.00 -14.78 16.83
C LEU A 49 -0.65 -15.61 18.07
N LYS A 50 -0.40 -14.97 19.21
CA LYS A 50 -0.07 -15.64 20.48
C LYS A 50 -1.18 -16.57 20.97
N HIS A 51 -2.43 -16.13 20.90
CA HIS A 51 -3.57 -16.88 21.47
C HIS A 51 -4.25 -17.81 20.47
N THR A 52 -4.30 -17.42 19.20
CA THR A 52 -5.01 -18.18 18.15
C THR A 52 -4.07 -19.01 17.27
N GLY A 53 -2.76 -18.72 17.28
CA GLY A 53 -1.79 -19.29 16.35
C GLY A 53 -1.89 -18.75 14.92
N LYS A 54 -2.71 -17.71 14.69
CA LYS A 54 -3.08 -17.21 13.35
C LYS A 54 -2.82 -15.71 13.20
N ALA A 55 -2.46 -15.27 12.00
CA ALA A 55 -2.16 -13.88 11.68
C ALA A 55 -3.41 -13.06 11.28
N ILE A 56 -4.54 -13.28 11.96
CA ILE A 56 -5.83 -12.63 11.69
C ILE A 56 -5.66 -11.09 11.73
N ASP A 57 -6.28 -10.38 10.79
CA ASP A 57 -6.33 -8.92 10.84
C ASP A 57 -7.13 -8.44 12.06
N PRO A 58 -6.52 -7.67 12.99
CA PRO A 58 -7.19 -7.12 14.17
C PRO A 58 -8.46 -6.32 13.88
N ARG A 59 -8.64 -5.81 12.66
CA ARG A 59 -9.85 -5.07 12.26
C ARG A 59 -11.12 -5.91 12.32
N PHE A 60 -11.01 -7.23 12.12
CA PHE A 60 -12.17 -8.14 12.08
C PHE A 60 -12.42 -8.80 13.44
N VAL A 61 -11.69 -8.37 14.48
CA VAL A 61 -11.83 -8.94 15.82
C VAL A 61 -12.38 -7.88 16.76
N TRP A 62 -13.57 -8.17 17.26
CA TRP A 62 -14.30 -7.35 18.22
C TRP A 62 -14.14 -7.91 19.62
N TRP A 63 -13.98 -7.01 20.58
CA TRP A 63 -14.29 -7.26 21.98
C TRP A 63 -15.72 -6.79 22.27
N HIS A 64 -16.53 -7.68 22.84
CA HIS A 64 -17.87 -7.36 23.31
C HIS A 64 -17.99 -7.59 24.80
N GLN A 65 -18.74 -6.70 25.46
CA GLN A 65 -19.03 -6.75 26.88
C GLN A 65 -20.55 -6.74 27.09
N PHE A 66 -21.03 -7.64 27.94
CA PHE A 66 -22.44 -7.90 28.19
C PHE A 66 -22.79 -7.71 29.68
N ASP A 67 -24.08 -7.60 29.99
CA ASP A 67 -24.57 -7.58 31.39
C ASP A 67 -25.02 -8.97 31.88
N GLY A 68 -25.09 -9.97 31.00
CA GLY A 68 -25.52 -11.34 31.32
C GLY A 68 -24.83 -12.38 30.46
N ALA A 69 -24.79 -13.61 30.95
CA ALA A 69 -24.10 -14.74 30.33
C ALA A 69 -24.89 -16.03 30.53
N THR A 70 -24.86 -16.91 29.54
CA THR A 70 -25.44 -18.26 29.63
C THR A 70 -24.32 -19.28 29.44
N SER A 71 -24.25 -20.30 30.30
CA SER A 71 -23.23 -21.35 30.16
C SER A 71 -23.38 -22.10 28.82
N SER A 72 -22.26 -22.37 28.17
CA SER A 72 -22.16 -23.18 26.96
C SER A 72 -20.90 -24.05 27.02
N SER A 73 -21.06 -25.36 26.81
CA SER A 73 -19.93 -26.30 26.71
C SER A 73 -19.24 -26.29 25.35
N HIS A 74 -19.78 -25.53 24.39
CA HIS A 74 -19.27 -25.46 23.01
C HIS A 74 -18.42 -24.23 22.75
N SER A 75 -18.66 -23.13 23.48
CA SER A 75 -17.89 -21.88 23.37
C SER A 75 -16.56 -21.98 24.10
N PHE A 76 -15.53 -21.32 23.57
CA PHE A 76 -14.19 -21.26 24.13
C PHE A 76 -14.12 -20.67 25.55
N THR A 77 -14.92 -19.63 25.83
CA THR A 77 -14.97 -19.01 27.17
C THR A 77 -15.79 -19.81 28.18
N GLY A 78 -16.59 -20.77 27.71
CA GLY A 78 -17.62 -21.45 28.51
C GLY A 78 -18.96 -20.69 28.61
N TRP A 79 -19.08 -19.54 27.93
CA TRP A 79 -20.24 -18.66 27.97
C TRP A 79 -20.69 -18.22 26.57
N ARG A 80 -22.01 -18.12 26.39
CA ARG A 80 -22.63 -17.49 25.23
C ARG A 80 -23.47 -16.28 25.67
N HIS A 81 -23.63 -15.33 24.75
CA HIS A 81 -24.41 -14.13 24.96
C HIS A 81 -25.46 -13.92 23.87
N SER A 82 -26.51 -13.19 24.22
CA SER A 82 -27.62 -12.86 23.33
C SER A 82 -28.05 -11.42 23.54
N GLY A 83 -28.42 -10.75 22.46
CA GLY A 83 -28.80 -9.35 22.49
C GLY A 83 -27.59 -8.40 22.40
N PRO A 84 -27.85 -7.09 22.33
CA PRO A 84 -26.81 -6.12 22.03
C PRO A 84 -25.79 -6.03 23.18
N PRO A 85 -24.49 -6.01 22.88
CA PRO A 85 -23.46 -5.75 23.87
C PRO A 85 -23.59 -4.34 24.43
N ARG A 86 -23.24 -4.20 25.71
CA ARG A 86 -23.18 -2.92 26.42
C ARG A 86 -22.01 -2.07 25.92
N LYS A 87 -20.90 -2.70 25.56
CA LYS A 87 -19.70 -2.04 25.03
C LYS A 87 -19.07 -2.92 23.97
N SER A 88 -18.64 -2.30 22.88
CA SER A 88 -17.99 -2.97 21.76
C SER A 88 -16.81 -2.13 21.29
N MET A 89 -15.69 -2.80 21.04
CA MET A 89 -14.46 -2.18 20.56
C MET A 89 -13.76 -3.15 19.61
N HIS A 90 -13.16 -2.68 18.54
CA HIS A 90 -12.18 -3.49 17.81
C HIS A 90 -10.96 -3.78 18.70
N LEU A 91 -10.21 -4.84 18.39
CA LEU A 91 -9.05 -5.23 19.20
C LEU A 91 -8.00 -4.12 19.32
N VAL A 92 -7.78 -3.36 18.24
CA VAL A 92 -6.86 -2.20 18.24
C VAL A 92 -7.36 -1.10 19.19
N GLU A 93 -8.66 -0.84 19.19
CA GLU A 93 -9.29 0.13 20.09
C GLU A 93 -9.24 -0.36 21.53
N LEU A 94 -9.43 -1.66 21.79
CA LEU A 94 -9.26 -2.25 23.12
C LEU A 94 -7.82 -2.11 23.61
N LEU A 95 -6.81 -2.28 22.75
CA LEU A 95 -5.42 -2.06 23.14
C LEU A 95 -5.21 -0.60 23.58
N ILE A 96 -5.80 0.35 22.86
CA ILE A 96 -5.68 1.78 23.15
C ILE A 96 -6.46 2.18 24.41
N ASN A 97 -7.73 1.79 24.49
CA ASN A 97 -8.68 2.21 25.52
C ASN A 97 -8.59 1.37 26.80
N ARG A 98 -7.96 0.19 26.73
CA ARG A 98 -7.93 -0.85 27.77
C ARG A 98 -9.33 -1.32 28.19
N PHE A 99 -9.38 -2.33 29.06
CA PHE A 99 -10.62 -2.78 29.69
C PHE A 99 -11.09 -1.77 30.76
N ASP A 100 -12.40 -1.74 30.99
CA ASP A 100 -13.02 -0.90 32.02
C ASP A 100 -12.39 -1.16 33.41
N ALA A 101 -12.31 -0.10 34.23
CA ALA A 101 -11.68 -0.16 35.55
C ALA A 101 -12.17 -1.33 36.43
N ARG A 102 -13.47 -1.64 36.38
CA ARG A 102 -14.08 -2.73 37.16
C ARG A 102 -13.43 -4.09 36.92
N PHE A 103 -12.96 -4.34 35.70
CA PHE A 103 -12.36 -5.61 35.31
C PHE A 103 -10.87 -5.68 35.62
N GLN A 104 -10.26 -4.58 36.06
CA GLN A 104 -8.86 -4.58 36.45
C GLN A 104 -8.63 -5.31 37.77
N ASP A 105 -9.64 -5.31 38.65
CA ASP A 105 -9.59 -5.98 39.96
C ASP A 105 -10.25 -7.38 39.93
N ALA A 106 -11.04 -7.69 38.90
CA ALA A 106 -11.74 -8.97 38.69
C ALA A 106 -11.56 -9.45 37.24
N PRO A 107 -10.38 -9.97 36.87
CA PRO A 107 -10.05 -10.37 35.50
C PRO A 107 -10.87 -11.58 35.03
N ASP A 108 -11.31 -12.45 35.93
CA ASP A 108 -12.17 -13.60 35.66
C ASP A 108 -13.57 -13.19 35.20
N GLU A 109 -14.07 -12.03 35.67
CA GLU A 109 -15.33 -11.46 35.18
C GLU A 109 -15.27 -11.05 33.70
N LEU A 110 -14.07 -10.84 33.12
CA LEU A 110 -13.95 -10.59 31.68
C LEU A 110 -14.37 -11.79 30.85
N ASP A 111 -14.00 -13.00 31.29
CA ASP A 111 -14.31 -14.23 30.55
C ASP A 111 -15.78 -14.63 30.72
N LEU A 112 -16.43 -14.14 31.79
CA LEU A 112 -17.86 -14.31 32.05
C LEU A 112 -18.72 -13.28 31.32
N TYR A 113 -18.36 -11.99 31.36
CA TYR A 113 -19.17 -10.88 30.85
C TYR A 113 -18.66 -10.32 29.53
N GLY A 114 -17.75 -11.02 28.85
CA GLY A 114 -17.26 -10.61 27.56
C GLY A 114 -16.59 -11.71 26.78
N GLY A 115 -16.25 -11.40 25.53
CA GLY A 115 -15.62 -12.33 24.61
C GLY A 115 -15.12 -11.63 23.36
N PHE A 116 -14.31 -12.35 22.59
CA PHE A 116 -13.81 -11.91 21.30
C PHE A 116 -14.62 -12.56 20.17
N TYR A 117 -15.03 -11.77 19.19
CA TYR A 117 -15.93 -12.21 18.12
C TYR A 117 -15.54 -11.62 16.76
N ARG A 118 -15.96 -12.28 15.69
CA ARG A 118 -15.77 -11.83 14.30
C ARG A 118 -16.85 -10.86 13.82
N GLN A 119 -18.03 -10.92 14.44
CA GLN A 119 -19.16 -10.05 14.09
C GLN A 119 -19.23 -8.86 15.03
N GLY A 120 -19.75 -7.74 14.53
CA GLY A 120 -19.90 -6.50 15.28
C GLY A 120 -21.08 -6.49 16.27
N PRO A 121 -21.33 -5.34 16.93
CA PRO A 121 -22.31 -5.21 18.02
C PRO A 121 -23.76 -5.54 17.66
N HIS A 122 -24.10 -5.64 16.38
CA HIS A 122 -25.46 -5.86 15.92
C HIS A 122 -25.81 -7.35 15.75
N ALA A 123 -24.83 -8.26 15.89
CA ALA A 123 -25.11 -9.68 15.87
C ALA A 123 -26.12 -10.07 16.97
N SER A 124 -27.02 -10.98 16.63
CA SER A 124 -28.09 -11.40 17.53
C SER A 124 -27.61 -12.36 18.62
N HIS A 125 -26.58 -13.16 18.30
CA HIS A 125 -26.02 -14.21 19.14
C HIS A 125 -24.49 -14.14 19.10
N PHE A 126 -23.85 -14.38 20.24
CA PHE A 126 -22.41 -14.38 20.39
C PHE A 126 -22.00 -15.68 21.08
N ASP A 127 -21.53 -16.64 20.28
CA ASP A 127 -21.32 -18.04 20.65
C ASP A 127 -20.19 -18.69 19.82
N GLU A 128 -20.06 -20.02 19.85
CA GLU A 128 -19.00 -20.76 19.15
C GLU A 128 -18.97 -20.54 17.63
N ARG A 129 -20.04 -20.00 17.04
CA ARG A 129 -20.14 -19.78 15.58
C ARG A 129 -19.39 -18.53 15.13
N ASN A 130 -19.29 -17.53 15.98
CA ASN A 130 -18.64 -16.25 15.68
C ASN A 130 -17.52 -15.87 16.66
N GLU A 131 -17.21 -16.70 17.66
CA GLU A 131 -16.11 -16.45 18.59
C GLU A 131 -14.73 -16.48 17.92
N VAL A 132 -13.80 -15.75 18.54
CA VAL A 132 -12.36 -15.86 18.33
C VAL A 132 -11.81 -16.47 19.61
N ALA A 133 -11.11 -17.61 19.49
CA ALA A 133 -10.66 -18.44 20.61
C ALA A 133 -9.59 -17.74 21.48
N MET A 134 -10.04 -16.81 22.33
CA MET A 134 -9.25 -15.95 23.19
C MET A 134 -10.00 -15.66 24.49
N LEU A 135 -9.27 -15.56 25.60
CA LEU A 135 -9.82 -15.18 26.91
C LEU A 135 -9.52 -13.69 27.19
N GLY A 136 -10.52 -12.94 27.63
CA GLY A 136 -10.38 -11.53 28.02
C GLY A 136 -9.35 -11.35 29.14
N SER A 137 -9.37 -12.25 30.12
CA SER A 137 -8.41 -12.27 31.24
C SER A 137 -6.95 -12.41 30.78
N LYS A 138 -6.70 -13.22 29.74
CA LYS A 138 -5.36 -13.43 29.17
C LYS A 138 -4.91 -12.26 28.31
N VAL A 139 -5.82 -11.66 27.54
CA VAL A 139 -5.52 -10.44 26.80
C VAL A 139 -5.19 -9.30 27.76
N GLN A 140 -5.91 -9.17 28.87
CA GLN A 140 -5.61 -8.15 29.87
C GLN A 140 -4.20 -8.30 30.46
N GLN A 141 -3.74 -9.53 30.72
CA GLN A 141 -2.37 -9.80 31.16
C GLN A 141 -1.35 -9.31 30.12
N ASP A 142 -1.61 -9.52 28.84
CA ASP A 142 -0.76 -9.04 27.76
C ASP A 142 -0.75 -7.50 27.66
N LEU A 143 -1.91 -6.86 27.82
CA LEU A 143 -1.99 -5.39 27.85
C LEU A 143 -1.22 -4.78 29.03
N TRP A 144 -1.18 -5.45 30.19
CA TRP A 144 -0.39 -5.02 31.35
C TRP A 144 1.12 -5.30 31.19
N ALA A 145 1.47 -6.37 30.48
CA ALA A 145 2.86 -6.66 30.13
C ALA A 145 3.41 -5.65 29.11
N LEU A 146 2.54 -5.11 28.26
CA LEU A 146 2.88 -4.08 27.27
C LEU A 146 2.73 -2.67 27.84
N ASP A 147 3.85 -2.02 28.16
CA ASP A 147 3.85 -0.56 28.32
C ASP A 147 3.91 0.11 26.94
N PHE A 148 2.73 0.33 26.37
CA PHE A 148 2.58 0.89 25.02
C PHE A 148 3.22 2.28 24.90
N ALA A 149 3.12 3.10 25.95
CA ALA A 149 3.67 4.45 25.95
C ALA A 149 5.21 4.43 25.87
N VAL A 150 5.85 3.51 26.60
CA VAL A 150 7.30 3.28 26.48
C VAL A 150 7.65 2.80 25.08
N ALA A 151 6.96 1.79 24.55
CA ALA A 151 7.23 1.26 23.21
C ALA A 151 7.11 2.33 22.12
N TYR A 152 6.12 3.22 22.22
CA TYR A 152 5.94 4.33 21.27
C TYR A 152 7.02 5.40 21.40
N ARG A 153 7.38 5.81 22.63
CA ARG A 153 8.49 6.76 22.85
C ARG A 153 9.83 6.23 22.34
N ASP A 154 10.07 4.93 22.49
CA ASP A 154 11.27 4.27 21.95
C ASP A 154 11.26 4.22 20.42
N ALA A 155 10.08 4.05 19.80
CA ALA A 155 9.93 4.14 18.35
C ALA A 155 10.22 5.56 17.84
N VAL A 156 9.69 6.60 18.50
CA VAL A 156 9.97 8.02 18.18
C VAL A 156 11.45 8.34 18.31
N THR A 157 12.08 7.90 19.41
CA THR A 157 13.51 8.14 19.65
C THR A 157 14.38 7.48 18.59
N ARG A 158 14.12 6.20 18.26
CA ARG A 158 14.86 5.48 17.21
C ARG A 158 14.66 6.09 15.83
N PHE A 159 13.45 6.54 15.51
CA PHE A 159 13.18 7.19 14.24
C PHE A 159 14.04 8.45 14.07
N TRP A 160 14.03 9.38 15.03
CA TRP A 160 14.81 10.61 14.90
C TRP A 160 16.33 10.38 14.96
N ALA A 161 16.79 9.35 15.69
CA ALA A 161 18.18 8.94 15.68
C ALA A 161 18.65 8.48 14.29
N ASN A 162 17.80 7.77 13.54
CA ASN A 162 18.16 7.15 12.27
C ASN A 162 17.79 8.01 11.04
N TYR A 163 16.72 8.81 11.11
CA TYR A 163 16.10 9.48 9.96
C TYR A 163 16.15 11.01 10.01
N SER A 164 16.79 11.63 11.00
CA SER A 164 16.92 13.10 11.06
C SER A 164 17.62 13.69 9.83
N GLY A 165 18.68 13.06 9.34
CA GLY A 165 19.35 13.46 8.08
C GLY A 165 18.44 13.34 6.87
N HIS A 166 17.72 12.21 6.75
CA HIS A 166 16.75 11.97 5.68
C HIS A 166 15.62 13.01 5.70
N PHE A 167 15.11 13.36 6.89
CA PHE A 167 14.11 14.39 7.07
C PHE A 167 14.59 15.76 6.56
N ARG A 168 15.84 16.13 6.86
CA ARG A 168 16.44 17.38 6.37
C ARG A 168 16.56 17.40 4.85
N ALA A 169 16.97 16.29 4.23
CA ALA A 169 17.00 16.16 2.77
C ALA A 169 15.60 16.33 2.17
N LEU A 170 14.57 15.69 2.73
CA LEU A 170 13.18 15.85 2.28
C LEU A 170 12.64 17.28 2.49
N ALA A 171 13.02 17.97 3.57
CA ALA A 171 12.66 19.37 3.78
C ALA A 171 13.29 20.29 2.72
N LYS A 172 14.53 20.01 2.28
CA LYS A 172 15.16 20.70 1.14
C LYS A 172 14.42 20.41 -0.17
N VAL A 173 14.05 19.15 -0.44
CA VAL A 173 13.22 18.79 -1.59
C VAL A 173 11.91 19.57 -1.59
N ASN A 174 11.23 19.68 -0.45
CA ASN A 174 9.99 20.45 -0.33
C ASN A 174 10.21 21.92 -0.67
N VAL A 175 11.22 22.59 -0.09
CA VAL A 175 11.51 24.00 -0.40
C VAL A 175 11.82 24.19 -1.89
N LEU A 176 12.59 23.29 -2.51
CA LEU A 176 12.89 23.33 -3.94
C LEU A 176 11.64 23.13 -4.80
N GLY A 177 10.80 22.15 -4.48
CA GLY A 177 9.54 21.90 -5.19
C GLY A 177 8.55 23.07 -5.08
N GLN A 178 8.41 23.64 -3.88
CA GLN A 178 7.58 24.83 -3.66
C GLN A 178 8.15 26.06 -4.35
N GLY A 179 9.48 26.21 -4.40
CA GLY A 179 10.17 27.29 -5.09
C GLY A 179 9.97 27.21 -6.60
N ALA A 180 10.13 26.02 -7.20
CA ALA A 180 9.88 25.78 -8.62
C ALA A 180 8.42 26.08 -8.99
N SER A 181 7.47 25.61 -8.18
CA SER A 181 6.04 25.91 -8.33
C SER A 181 5.74 27.41 -8.22
N ALA A 182 6.34 28.10 -7.24
CA ALA A 182 6.18 29.54 -7.06
C ALA A 182 6.79 30.36 -8.21
N LEU A 183 7.94 29.95 -8.74
CA LEU A 183 8.58 30.58 -9.90
C LEU A 183 7.69 30.46 -11.14
N ARG A 184 7.16 29.26 -11.41
CA ARG A 184 6.24 29.01 -12.53
C ARG A 184 4.97 29.86 -12.44
N ALA A 185 4.44 30.01 -11.23
CA ALA A 185 3.28 30.84 -10.95
C ALA A 185 3.58 32.36 -10.89
N GLY A 186 4.84 32.78 -11.08
CA GLY A 186 5.26 34.19 -10.99
C GLY A 186 5.21 34.79 -9.59
N ARG A 187 5.10 33.97 -8.54
CA ARG A 187 5.05 34.40 -7.12
C ARG A 187 6.43 34.77 -6.57
N ILE A 188 7.49 34.23 -7.16
CA ILE A 188 8.88 34.60 -6.89
C ILE A 188 9.60 34.84 -8.23
N ASN A 189 10.73 35.54 -8.20
CA ASN A 189 11.53 35.79 -9.40
C ASN A 189 12.74 34.84 -9.52
N ARG A 190 13.49 34.92 -10.63
CA ARG A 190 14.66 34.06 -10.85
C ARG A 190 15.78 34.27 -9.82
N SER A 191 15.96 35.49 -9.32
CA SER A 191 16.95 35.78 -8.27
C SER A 191 16.56 35.11 -6.95
N ASP A 192 15.29 35.19 -6.55
CA ASP A 192 14.76 34.48 -5.38
C ASP A 192 14.98 32.97 -5.50
N TRP A 193 14.72 32.43 -6.68
CA TRP A 193 14.91 31.00 -6.97
C TRP A 193 16.39 30.58 -6.84
N ALA A 194 17.32 31.35 -7.41
CA ALA A 194 18.74 31.08 -7.28
C ALA A 194 19.20 31.06 -5.81
N LEU A 195 18.69 31.98 -4.98
CA LEU A 195 19.00 32.03 -3.55
C LEU A 195 18.38 30.87 -2.77
N LEU A 196 17.15 30.44 -3.10
CA LEU A 196 16.54 29.25 -2.50
C LEU A 196 17.33 27.98 -2.83
N ARG A 197 17.88 27.86 -4.04
CA ARG A 197 18.75 26.75 -4.44
C ARG A 197 20.06 26.74 -3.68
N ALA A 198 20.73 27.90 -3.58
CA ALA A 198 21.97 28.05 -2.80
C ALA A 198 21.75 27.75 -1.29
N MET A 199 20.60 28.13 -0.75
CA MET A 199 20.23 27.77 0.63
C MET A 199 20.07 26.25 0.81
N ALA A 200 19.57 25.53 -0.20
CA ALA A 200 19.39 24.08 -0.13
C ALA A 200 20.70 23.30 -0.28
N ALA A 201 21.59 23.72 -1.19
CA ALA A 201 22.91 23.13 -1.41
C ALA A 201 23.86 24.16 -2.08
N ASP A 202 25.13 24.20 -1.65
CA ASP A 202 26.12 25.23 -2.02
C ASP A 202 26.35 25.37 -3.54
N ASP A 203 26.34 24.26 -4.27
CA ASP A 203 26.67 24.21 -5.70
C ASP A 203 25.50 23.71 -6.56
N LEU A 204 24.26 24.13 -6.26
CA LEU A 204 23.09 23.75 -7.07
C LEU A 204 22.80 24.80 -8.17
N ALA A 205 23.56 24.73 -9.26
CA ALA A 205 23.52 25.69 -10.37
C ALA A 205 22.14 25.77 -11.06
N ASP A 206 21.87 26.84 -11.82
CA ASP A 206 20.62 26.97 -12.57
C ASP A 206 20.49 25.82 -13.59
N GLY A 207 19.32 25.18 -13.63
CA GLY A 207 19.05 24.01 -14.48
C GLY A 207 19.59 22.66 -13.97
N GLU A 208 20.43 22.63 -12.94
CA GLU A 208 20.95 21.37 -12.39
C GLU A 208 19.88 20.58 -11.62
N LEU A 209 19.93 19.24 -11.64
CA LEU A 209 18.98 18.42 -10.90
C LEU A 209 19.43 18.23 -9.43
N PRO A 210 18.55 18.39 -8.44
CA PRO A 210 18.88 18.12 -7.04
C PRO A 210 18.97 16.60 -6.81
N THR A 211 20.18 16.07 -6.69
CA THR A 211 20.42 14.66 -6.33
C THR A 211 20.38 14.45 -4.82
N LEU A 212 20.05 13.24 -4.36
CA LEU A 212 20.07 12.88 -2.94
C LEU A 212 21.41 13.22 -2.27
N ALA A 213 22.53 12.83 -2.90
CA ALA A 213 23.88 13.06 -2.36
C ALA A 213 24.19 14.55 -2.11
N LYS A 214 23.67 15.47 -2.95
CA LYS A 214 23.81 16.93 -2.72
C LYS A 214 22.92 17.40 -1.58
N LEU A 215 21.69 16.89 -1.49
CA LEU A 215 20.72 17.32 -0.49
C LEU A 215 21.02 16.80 0.92
N GLU A 216 21.76 15.71 1.04
CA GLU A 216 22.25 15.20 2.33
C GLU A 216 23.36 16.07 2.93
N GLN A 217 24.08 16.83 2.10
CA GLN A 217 25.15 17.72 2.54
C GLN A 217 24.62 19.06 3.04
N ASP A 218 25.22 19.59 4.09
CA ASP A 218 24.87 20.91 4.64
C ASP A 218 25.35 22.03 3.71
N SER A 219 24.48 23.00 3.45
CA SER A 219 24.88 24.23 2.75
C SER A 219 25.62 25.15 3.70
N THR A 220 26.78 25.63 3.28
CA THR A 220 27.55 26.69 3.95
C THR A 220 27.06 28.09 3.57
N THR A 221 26.19 28.19 2.56
CA THR A 221 25.64 29.44 2.06
C THR A 221 24.36 29.81 2.81
N HIS A 222 24.34 31.00 3.41
CA HIS A 222 23.18 31.54 4.13
C HIS A 222 22.69 32.85 3.49
N PRO A 223 21.99 32.77 2.34
CA PRO A 223 21.62 33.96 1.57
C PRO A 223 20.50 34.77 2.23
N PHE A 224 19.83 34.22 3.25
CA PHE A 224 18.69 34.82 3.92
C PHE A 224 18.91 34.96 5.42
N SER A 225 18.49 36.10 5.97
CA SER A 225 18.11 36.19 7.38
C SER A 225 16.74 35.54 7.56
N VAL A 226 16.69 34.47 8.34
CA VAL A 226 15.47 33.69 8.57
C VAL A 226 14.84 34.07 9.89
N ASN A 227 13.55 34.43 9.86
CA ASN A 227 12.78 34.70 11.06
C ASN A 227 11.52 33.85 11.10
N ARG A 228 11.13 33.45 12.30
CA ARG A 228 9.87 32.75 12.61
C ARG A 228 8.96 33.70 13.37
N TYR A 229 7.65 33.60 13.15
CA TYR A 229 6.64 34.35 13.90
C TYR A 229 5.89 33.40 14.84
N VAL A 230 6.07 33.59 16.15
CA VAL A 230 5.54 32.71 17.20
C VAL A 230 4.17 33.21 17.66
N LEU A 231 3.11 32.47 17.34
CA LEU A 231 1.72 32.89 17.63
C LEU A 231 1.23 32.48 19.02
N ASP A 232 1.78 31.43 19.63
CA ASP A 232 1.55 31.05 21.03
C ASP A 232 2.75 30.26 21.62
N GLN A 233 2.65 29.82 22.89
CA GLN A 233 3.73 29.10 23.58
C GLN A 233 4.07 27.71 23.04
N GLY A 234 3.21 27.10 22.23
CA GLY A 234 3.50 25.86 21.51
C GLY A 234 3.23 26.02 20.03
N ASP A 235 3.53 27.19 19.47
CA ASP A 235 3.52 27.44 18.04
C ASP A 235 4.40 26.39 17.36
N ARG A 236 3.86 25.77 16.31
CA ARG A 236 4.50 24.65 15.64
C ARG A 236 5.17 25.02 14.31
N GLY A 237 5.45 26.32 14.08
CA GLY A 237 6.27 26.75 12.95
C GLY A 237 5.45 26.90 11.67
N CYS A 238 4.41 27.73 11.72
CA CYS A 238 3.50 27.91 10.58
C CYS A 238 3.85 29.13 9.71
N LEU A 239 4.74 30.02 10.16
CA LEU A 239 5.03 31.28 9.48
C LEU A 239 6.51 31.67 9.61
N TYR A 240 7.20 31.78 8.46
CA TYR A 240 8.59 32.23 8.37
C TYR A 240 8.77 33.33 7.34
N SER A 241 9.80 34.15 7.51
CA SER A 241 10.29 35.08 6.51
C SER A 241 11.76 34.84 6.19
N PHE A 242 12.09 34.84 4.90
CA PHE A 242 13.46 34.78 4.38
C PHE A 242 13.79 36.14 3.77
N THR A 243 14.66 36.91 4.44
CA THR A 243 14.96 38.28 4.03
C THR A 243 16.41 38.38 3.54
N VAL A 244 16.60 38.93 2.34
CA VAL A 244 17.94 39.18 1.79
C VAL A 244 18.46 40.55 2.22
N ALA A 245 19.77 40.78 2.08
CA ALA A 245 20.40 42.04 2.47
C ALA A 245 19.83 43.29 1.77
N SER A 246 19.24 43.15 0.58
CA SER A 246 18.56 44.26 -0.12
C SER A 246 17.21 44.65 0.48
N GLY A 247 16.71 43.91 1.47
CA GLY A 247 15.41 44.14 2.12
C GLY A 247 14.25 43.40 1.48
N ARG A 248 14.44 42.74 0.32
CA ARG A 248 13.43 41.86 -0.29
C ARG A 248 13.14 40.67 0.64
N THR A 249 11.87 40.30 0.78
CA THR A 249 11.42 39.29 1.75
C THR A 249 10.55 38.23 1.07
N LEU A 250 10.84 36.97 1.32
CA LEU A 250 9.98 35.85 0.94
C LEU A 250 9.21 35.38 2.18
N LEU A 251 7.91 35.22 2.05
CA LEU A 251 7.07 34.56 3.04
C LEU A 251 7.06 33.05 2.78
N TYR A 252 7.38 32.26 3.80
CA TYR A 252 7.29 30.80 3.76
C TYR A 252 6.23 30.28 4.75
N ARG A 253 5.26 29.54 4.22
CA ARG A 253 4.13 28.93 4.94
C ARG A 253 4.05 27.45 4.57
N PRO A 254 4.73 26.55 5.30
CA PRO A 254 4.87 25.14 4.90
C PRO A 254 3.53 24.39 4.74
N TRP A 255 2.49 24.84 5.42
CA TRP A 255 1.15 24.24 5.43
C TRP A 255 0.23 24.73 4.30
N ALA A 256 0.58 25.82 3.62
CA ALA A 256 -0.29 26.48 2.63
C ALA A 256 -0.08 25.89 1.23
N SER A 257 -1.16 25.84 0.42
CA SER A 257 -1.06 25.49 -1.01
C SER A 257 -0.14 26.44 -1.78
N GLN A 258 -0.07 27.69 -1.33
CA GLN A 258 0.90 28.70 -1.79
C GLN A 258 1.97 28.90 -0.73
N ALA A 259 2.92 27.97 -0.63
CA ALA A 259 3.91 27.96 0.43
C ALA A 259 4.90 29.14 0.37
N LEU A 260 5.30 29.58 -0.84
CA LEU A 260 6.26 30.67 -1.05
C LEU A 260 5.64 31.85 -1.82
N ILE A 261 5.86 33.07 -1.31
CA ILE A 261 5.45 34.34 -1.93
C ILE A 261 6.54 35.40 -1.72
N GLY A 262 6.97 36.08 -2.78
CA GLY A 262 7.99 37.13 -2.72
C GLY A 262 7.39 38.54 -2.60
N PHE A 263 7.98 39.37 -1.75
CA PHE A 263 7.58 40.75 -1.49
C PHE A 263 8.76 41.71 -1.61
N ALA A 264 8.49 42.97 -1.98
CA ALA A 264 9.51 44.00 -2.07
C ALA A 264 10.18 44.31 -0.72
N SER A 265 9.44 44.16 0.39
CA SER A 265 9.93 44.38 1.75
C SER A 265 9.08 43.65 2.79
N GLU A 266 9.57 43.57 4.03
CA GLU A 266 8.81 43.02 5.17
C GLU A 266 7.51 43.82 5.44
N LEU A 267 7.51 45.12 5.18
CA LEU A 267 6.30 45.96 5.29
C LEU A 267 5.23 45.53 4.26
N ALA A 268 5.63 45.26 3.02
CA ALA A 268 4.70 44.79 1.98
C ALA A 268 4.13 43.41 2.32
N MET A 269 4.94 42.52 2.91
CA MET A 269 4.49 41.23 3.42
C MET A 269 3.47 41.41 4.57
N ALA A 270 3.72 42.32 5.51
CA ALA A 270 2.82 42.62 6.62
C ALA A 270 1.47 43.16 6.14
N GLY A 271 1.48 44.09 5.18
CA GLY A 271 0.26 44.62 4.55
C GLY A 271 -0.54 43.53 3.84
N TRP A 272 0.14 42.65 3.08
CA TRP A 272 -0.51 41.51 2.44
C TRP A 272 -1.16 40.57 3.48
N LEU A 273 -0.42 40.19 4.53
CA LEU A 273 -0.93 39.28 5.56
C LEU A 273 -2.15 39.88 6.28
N ARG A 274 -2.10 41.18 6.60
CA ARG A 274 -3.22 41.93 7.16
C ARG A 274 -4.48 41.82 6.29
N THR A 275 -4.37 42.00 4.98
CA THR A 275 -5.51 41.87 4.06
C THR A 275 -6.03 40.44 3.99
N GLN A 276 -5.14 39.45 3.90
CA GLN A 276 -5.55 38.03 3.82
C GLN A 276 -6.30 37.56 5.08
N LEU A 277 -5.86 37.98 6.27
CA LEU A 277 -6.46 37.58 7.53
C LEU A 277 -7.84 38.23 7.81
N GLN A 278 -8.30 39.16 6.96
CA GLN A 278 -9.67 39.71 7.05
C GLN A 278 -10.71 38.72 6.51
N ASP A 279 -10.31 37.80 5.64
CA ASP A 279 -11.16 36.70 5.19
C ASP A 279 -11.31 35.66 6.31
N ARG A 280 -12.55 35.25 6.57
CA ARG A 280 -12.87 34.37 7.71
C ARG A 280 -12.29 32.98 7.54
N ASP A 281 -12.34 32.44 6.33
CA ASP A 281 -11.85 31.10 6.04
C ASP A 281 -10.31 31.08 6.08
N THR A 282 -9.67 32.10 5.53
CA THR A 282 -8.21 32.27 5.60
C THR A 282 -7.72 32.38 7.04
N LEU A 283 -8.40 33.17 7.88
CA LEU A 283 -8.10 33.25 9.32
C LEU A 283 -8.25 31.89 10.00
N ALA A 284 -9.33 31.16 9.74
CA ALA A 284 -9.56 29.83 10.31
C ALA A 284 -8.46 28.84 9.95
N HIS A 285 -8.01 28.83 8.68
CA HIS A 285 -6.88 28.00 8.26
C HIS A 285 -5.56 28.37 8.93
N HIS A 286 -5.27 29.66 9.15
CA HIS A 286 -4.06 30.08 9.88
C HIS A 286 -4.12 29.65 11.35
N VAL A 287 -5.29 29.72 12.00
CA VAL A 287 -5.46 29.21 13.37
C VAL A 287 -5.22 27.71 13.43
N LEU A 288 -5.79 26.95 12.48
CA LEU A 288 -5.62 25.50 12.38
C LEU A 288 -4.16 25.10 12.10
N ALA A 289 -3.45 25.86 11.26
CA ALA A 289 -2.03 25.64 10.97
C ALA A 289 -1.13 25.91 12.18
N ALA A 290 -1.49 26.91 13.00
CA ALA A 290 -0.72 27.30 14.17
C ALA A 290 -1.01 26.43 15.40
N HIS A 291 -2.17 25.77 15.43
CA HIS A 291 -2.64 25.00 16.57
C HIS A 291 -3.40 23.73 16.13
N THR A 292 -2.92 22.57 16.57
CA THR A 292 -3.50 21.26 16.23
C THR A 292 -3.93 20.44 17.45
N ASP A 293 -3.76 20.94 18.68
CA ASP A 293 -4.16 20.20 19.87
C ASP A 293 -5.62 20.45 20.24
N ALA A 294 -6.53 19.62 19.71
CA ALA A 294 -7.97 19.69 19.99
C ALA A 294 -8.32 19.63 21.49
N ARG A 295 -7.40 19.22 22.36
CA ARG A 295 -7.59 19.12 23.82
C ARG A 295 -7.43 20.47 24.52
N ASP A 296 -6.90 21.49 23.85
CA ASP A 296 -6.68 22.82 24.42
C ASP A 296 -7.32 23.95 23.58
N PRO A 297 -8.66 24.10 23.64
CA PRO A 297 -9.39 25.14 22.92
C PRO A 297 -8.98 26.56 23.33
N SER A 298 -8.35 26.73 24.50
CA SER A 298 -7.89 28.03 24.97
C SER A 298 -6.74 28.57 24.11
N ARG A 299 -5.87 27.69 23.63
CA ARG A 299 -4.74 28.03 22.76
C ARG A 299 -5.17 28.41 21.35
N ALA A 300 -6.09 27.66 20.75
CA ALA A 300 -6.72 28.04 19.48
C ALA A 300 -7.30 29.46 19.53
N GLN A 301 -7.92 29.82 20.66
CA GLN A 301 -8.50 31.14 20.87
C GLN A 301 -7.44 32.24 21.05
N ALA A 302 -6.32 31.95 21.73
CA ALA A 302 -5.21 32.89 21.86
C ALA A 302 -4.58 33.20 20.50
N VAL A 303 -4.28 32.19 19.69
CA VAL A 303 -3.78 32.34 18.31
C VAL A 303 -4.74 33.17 17.48
N ARG A 304 -6.05 32.86 17.53
CA ARG A 304 -7.09 33.60 16.82
C ARG A 304 -7.08 35.08 17.19
N THR A 305 -6.91 35.41 18.46
CA THR A 305 -6.88 36.79 18.96
C THR A 305 -5.67 37.56 18.40
N HIS A 306 -4.48 36.96 18.37
CA HIS A 306 -3.28 37.58 17.79
C HIS A 306 -3.45 37.85 16.28
N LEU A 307 -3.95 36.87 15.52
CA LEU A 307 -4.17 37.01 14.08
C LEU A 307 -5.27 38.05 13.77
N GLN A 308 -6.35 38.09 14.55
CA GLN A 308 -7.40 39.12 14.43
C GLN A 308 -6.87 40.53 14.71
N SER A 309 -5.92 40.67 15.65
CA SER A 309 -5.28 41.95 15.94
C SER A 309 -4.45 42.44 14.75
N ILE A 310 -3.78 41.54 14.02
CA ILE A 310 -3.11 41.89 12.76
C ILE A 310 -4.13 42.31 11.70
N ALA A 311 -5.18 41.52 11.50
CA ALA A 311 -6.22 41.75 10.48
C ALA A 311 -6.94 43.11 10.66
N SER A 312 -7.20 43.49 11.92
CA SER A 312 -7.90 44.72 12.31
C SER A 312 -6.99 45.93 12.53
N SER A 313 -5.68 45.77 12.34
CA SER A 313 -4.72 46.87 12.53
C SER A 313 -4.99 48.06 11.59
N ALA A 314 -4.75 49.28 12.10
CA ALA A 314 -5.11 50.53 11.42
C ALA A 314 -4.29 50.81 10.14
N SER A 315 -3.09 50.23 10.03
CA SER A 315 -2.19 50.41 8.87
C SER A 315 -1.22 49.24 8.75
N ASP A 316 -0.55 49.14 7.60
CA ASP A 316 0.47 48.11 7.35
C ASP A 316 1.67 48.26 8.29
N GLN A 317 1.97 49.49 8.72
CA GLN A 317 3.01 49.76 9.72
C GLN A 317 2.61 49.22 11.10
N ALA A 318 1.34 49.37 11.48
CA ALA A 318 0.82 48.80 12.72
C ALA A 318 0.83 47.25 12.67
N ALA A 319 0.48 46.66 11.51
CA ALA A 319 0.59 45.22 11.30
C ALA A 319 2.04 44.72 11.44
N LEU A 320 3.00 45.42 10.83
CA LEU A 320 4.42 45.09 10.94
C LEU A 320 4.92 45.19 12.39
N HIS A 321 4.48 46.19 13.14
CA HIS A 321 4.83 46.35 14.55
C HIS A 321 4.29 45.19 15.40
N LEU A 322 3.05 44.75 15.17
CA LEU A 322 2.47 43.57 15.84
C LEU A 322 3.24 42.29 15.50
N LEU A 323 3.58 42.09 14.22
CA LEU A 323 4.43 40.96 13.78
C LEU A 323 5.81 40.99 14.46
N GLY A 324 6.37 42.17 14.68
CA GLY A 324 7.65 42.36 15.37
C GLY A 324 7.70 41.74 16.77
N PHE A 325 6.62 41.81 17.56
CA PHE A 325 6.57 41.19 18.88
C PHE A 325 6.65 39.66 18.84
N MET A 326 6.12 39.07 17.77
CA MET A 326 6.09 37.62 17.56
C MET A 326 7.34 37.11 16.84
N LYS A 327 8.13 38.00 16.24
CA LYS A 327 9.32 37.67 15.45
C LYS A 327 10.45 37.11 16.31
N ARG A 328 11.02 35.98 15.89
CA ARG A 328 12.20 35.34 16.49
C ARG A 328 13.16 34.94 15.38
N THR A 329 14.42 35.34 15.51
CA THR A 329 15.45 34.97 14.53
C THR A 329 15.85 33.51 14.69
N VAL A 330 15.94 32.79 13.58
CA VAL A 330 16.44 31.42 13.55
C VAL A 330 17.95 31.48 13.39
N SER A 331 18.69 31.06 14.42
CA SER A 331 20.16 31.14 14.47
C SER A 331 20.88 29.93 13.88
N SER A 332 20.14 28.85 13.61
CA SER A 332 20.65 27.63 12.96
C SER A 332 20.23 27.59 11.49
N ASP A 333 20.83 26.67 10.73
CA ASP A 333 20.30 26.26 9.44
C ASP A 333 18.80 25.98 9.53
N ILE A 334 18.02 26.51 8.58
CA ILE A 334 16.56 26.37 8.58
C ILE A 334 16.14 24.91 8.50
N PHE A 335 16.83 24.05 7.74
CA PHE A 335 16.44 22.65 7.61
C PHE A 335 16.68 21.87 8.91
N SER A 336 17.81 22.13 9.58
CA SER A 336 18.05 21.64 10.95
C SER A 336 17.02 22.18 11.94
N HIS A 337 16.64 23.46 11.85
CA HIS A 337 15.60 24.04 12.68
C HIS A 337 14.25 23.34 12.51
N LEU A 338 13.85 23.10 11.26
CA LEU A 338 12.61 22.38 10.93
C LEU A 338 12.63 20.93 11.44
N ALA A 339 13.75 20.22 11.29
CA ALA A 339 13.90 18.86 11.80
C ALA A 339 13.84 18.79 13.33
N ASN A 340 14.50 19.73 14.03
CA ASN A 340 14.45 19.82 15.49
C ASN A 340 13.04 20.14 15.98
N GLN A 341 12.35 21.07 15.31
CA GLN A 341 10.98 21.42 15.65
C GLN A 341 10.03 20.22 15.50
N ALA A 342 10.17 19.48 14.41
CA ALA A 342 9.43 18.25 14.16
C ALA A 342 9.73 17.15 15.20
N THR A 343 11.00 17.05 15.63
CA THR A 343 11.43 16.11 16.68
C THR A 343 10.78 16.44 18.02
N THR A 344 10.85 17.71 18.44
CA THR A 344 10.24 18.18 19.69
C THR A 344 8.74 17.94 19.66
N GLU A 345 8.07 18.31 18.58
CA GLU A 345 6.63 18.14 18.45
C GLU A 345 6.21 16.66 18.60
N MET A 346 6.87 15.75 17.87
CA MET A 346 6.55 14.33 17.96
C MET A 346 6.84 13.76 19.36
N SER A 347 7.91 14.22 20.01
CA SER A 347 8.27 13.81 21.37
C SER A 347 7.27 14.32 22.41
N ASP A 348 6.78 15.55 22.27
CA ASP A 348 5.76 16.12 23.13
C ASP A 348 4.44 15.36 22.99
N ASN A 349 4.06 15.05 21.74
CA ASN A 349 2.88 14.23 21.44
C ASN A 349 3.03 12.81 22.04
N ALA A 350 4.21 12.20 21.96
CA ALA A 350 4.48 10.88 22.54
C ALA A 350 4.48 10.88 24.07
N SER A 351 4.93 11.98 24.68
CA SER A 351 4.92 12.16 26.14
C SER A 351 3.52 12.33 26.70
N ALA A 352 2.55 12.72 25.87
CA ALA A 352 1.14 12.78 26.25
C ALA A 352 0.47 11.38 26.35
N ILE A 353 1.11 10.32 25.83
CA ILE A 353 0.60 8.95 25.98
C ILE A 353 0.97 8.41 27.36
N ILE A 354 -0.05 7.94 28.07
CA ILE A 354 0.06 7.49 29.46
C ILE A 354 0.54 6.04 29.54
N GLY A 355 1.56 5.79 30.38
CA GLY A 355 2.14 4.47 30.60
C GLY A 355 1.47 3.67 31.72
N ASN A 356 1.94 2.43 31.92
CA ASN A 356 1.30 1.51 32.86
C ASN A 356 1.47 1.96 34.34
N ALA A 357 2.56 2.64 34.68
CA ALA A 357 2.79 3.15 36.04
C ALA A 357 1.81 4.27 36.44
N GLU A 358 1.56 5.19 35.51
CA GLU A 358 0.61 6.29 35.66
C GLU A 358 -0.83 5.78 35.68
N LEU A 359 -1.15 4.78 34.85
CA LEU A 359 -2.43 4.08 34.87
C LEU A 359 -2.69 3.43 36.23
N ARG A 360 -1.69 2.73 36.80
CA ARG A 360 -1.79 2.19 38.17
C ARG A 360 -2.05 3.31 39.18
N LYS A 361 -1.28 4.40 39.13
CA LYS A 361 -1.48 5.52 40.06
C LYS A 361 -2.89 6.11 39.96
N ALA A 362 -3.43 6.23 38.74
CA ALA A 362 -4.80 6.70 38.50
C ALA A 362 -5.85 5.75 39.10
N MET A 363 -5.70 4.43 38.89
CA MET A 363 -6.61 3.42 39.46
C MET A 363 -6.66 3.48 41.00
N TRP A 364 -5.51 3.58 41.65
CA TRP A 364 -5.42 3.64 43.11
C TRP A 364 -6.04 4.92 43.70
N SER A 365 -6.14 5.99 42.90
CA SER A 365 -6.68 7.27 43.36
C SER A 365 -8.21 7.36 43.34
N GLY A 366 -8.92 6.37 42.79
CA GLY A 366 -10.40 6.31 42.78
C GLY A 366 -11.11 7.38 41.93
N TYR A 367 -10.37 8.28 41.27
CA TYR A 367 -10.96 9.34 40.46
C TYR A 367 -11.36 8.81 39.08
N LEU A 368 -12.64 8.48 38.93
CA LEU A 368 -13.27 8.13 37.65
C LEU A 368 -13.03 9.21 36.56
N ALA A 369 -12.97 10.49 36.95
CA ALA A 369 -12.65 11.59 36.05
C ALA A 369 -11.18 11.60 35.57
N ALA A 370 -10.25 11.08 36.36
CA ALA A 370 -8.87 10.86 35.94
C ALA A 370 -8.81 9.67 34.97
N PHE A 371 -9.54 8.59 35.24
CA PHE A 371 -9.66 7.43 34.34
C PHE A 371 -10.22 7.82 32.95
N ILE A 372 -11.23 8.70 32.88
CA ILE A 372 -11.79 9.21 31.62
C ILE A 372 -10.81 10.16 30.88
N LYS A 373 -10.06 11.01 31.60
CA LYS A 373 -9.03 11.89 31.00
C LYS A 373 -7.77 11.13 30.54
N VAL A 374 -7.44 10.02 31.19
CA VAL A 374 -6.24 9.21 30.93
C VAL A 374 -6.26 8.55 29.53
N PHE A 375 -7.44 8.13 29.06
CA PHE A 375 -7.58 7.52 27.73
C PHE A 375 -7.92 8.51 26.60
N GLY A 376 -8.15 9.78 26.93
CA GLY A 376 -8.19 10.88 25.95
C GLY A 376 -6.83 11.19 25.29
N GLY A 377 -5.75 10.50 25.68
CA GLY A 377 -4.41 10.63 25.11
C GLY A 377 -4.27 10.17 23.65
N PHE A 378 -5.25 9.42 23.14
CA PHE A 378 -5.39 9.05 21.73
C PHE A 378 -6.45 9.87 20.98
N ALA A 379 -7.14 10.81 21.66
CA ALA A 379 -7.92 11.82 20.95
C ALA A 379 -6.97 12.47 19.93
N PRO A 380 -7.38 12.58 18.66
CA PRO A 380 -6.51 12.77 17.51
C PRO A 380 -5.55 13.90 17.83
N LEU A 381 -4.30 13.52 18.12
CA LEU A 381 -3.17 14.43 18.09
C LEU A 381 -3.28 15.04 16.71
N GLY A 382 -3.79 16.27 16.61
CA GLY A 382 -4.02 16.87 15.30
C GLY A 382 -2.73 16.80 14.50
N TRP A 383 -2.87 16.69 13.18
CA TRP A 383 -1.79 16.34 12.26
C TRP A 383 -0.44 16.93 12.67
N PRO A 384 0.60 16.10 12.87
CA PRO A 384 1.90 16.62 13.23
C PRO A 384 2.40 17.60 12.16
N MET A 385 2.80 18.80 12.56
CA MET A 385 3.44 19.80 11.70
C MET A 385 4.71 19.23 11.05
N THR A 386 5.40 18.29 11.71
CA THR A 386 6.39 17.37 11.11
C THR A 386 6.02 16.93 9.69
N LEU A 387 4.76 16.58 9.43
CA LEU A 387 4.29 16.12 8.13
C LEU A 387 4.02 17.27 7.15
N MET A 388 3.55 18.41 7.63
CA MET A 388 3.35 19.61 6.81
C MET A 388 4.68 20.18 6.31
N LEU A 389 5.74 20.10 7.11
CA LEU A 389 7.09 20.52 6.75
C LEU A 389 7.68 19.72 5.58
N LEU A 390 7.12 18.56 5.24
CA LEU A 390 7.53 17.70 4.14
C LEU A 390 6.61 17.81 2.90
N GLY A 391 5.76 18.85 2.84
CA GLY A 391 4.98 19.22 1.64
C GLY A 391 3.48 18.93 1.72
N ALA A 392 3.00 18.38 2.83
CA ALA A 392 1.58 18.11 3.04
C ALA A 392 0.81 19.39 3.42
N SER A 393 0.10 20.01 2.46
CA SER A 393 -0.74 21.17 2.74
C SER A 393 -2.06 20.79 3.44
N LEU A 394 -2.65 21.70 4.23
CA LEU A 394 -3.93 21.47 4.93
C LEU A 394 -5.07 21.00 4.00
N ALA A 395 -5.16 21.57 2.78
CA ALA A 395 -6.19 21.21 1.80
C ALA A 395 -6.05 19.76 1.28
N LYS A 396 -4.82 19.27 1.14
CA LYS A 396 -4.52 17.88 0.72
C LYS A 396 -4.73 16.87 1.86
N LEU A 397 -4.70 17.34 3.11
CA LEU A 397 -4.87 16.52 4.31
C LEU A 397 -6.32 16.37 4.77
N GLY A 398 -7.29 17.05 4.13
CA GLY A 398 -8.72 16.79 4.29
C GLY A 398 -9.20 16.84 5.74
N LEU A 399 -9.06 18.00 6.37
CA LEU A 399 -9.44 18.22 7.76
C LEU A 399 -10.96 18.39 7.92
N ASP A 400 -11.71 17.29 7.92
CA ASP A 400 -12.97 17.22 8.67
C ASP A 400 -12.63 16.87 10.12
N VAL A 401 -12.72 17.87 10.99
CA VAL A 401 -12.42 17.74 12.43
C VAL A 401 -13.36 16.74 13.13
N ASP A 402 -14.56 16.49 12.59
CA ASP A 402 -15.52 15.52 13.13
C ASP A 402 -15.21 14.05 12.78
N ALA A 403 -14.44 13.77 11.73
CA ALA A 403 -14.06 12.40 11.33
C ALA A 403 -12.97 11.78 12.24
N SER A 404 -12.51 12.55 13.22
CA SER A 404 -11.31 12.27 14.00
C SER A 404 -11.59 11.40 15.24
N LEU A 405 -12.87 11.21 15.59
CA LEU A 405 -13.35 10.33 16.66
C LEU A 405 -13.64 8.89 16.19
N HIS A 406 -13.66 8.63 14.88
CA HIS A 406 -13.88 7.30 14.31
C HIS A 406 -12.76 6.98 13.32
N ALA A 407 -11.73 6.27 13.80
CA ALA A 407 -10.71 5.59 12.99
C ALA A 407 -10.29 6.32 11.71
N ALA A 408 -9.88 7.60 11.81
CA ALA A 408 -9.23 8.29 10.71
C ALA A 408 -7.97 7.47 10.34
N ASP A 409 -7.96 6.94 9.13
CA ASP A 409 -7.16 5.81 8.66
C ASP A 409 -5.66 6.14 8.47
N GLU A 410 -4.81 5.37 9.17
CA GLU A 410 -3.35 5.35 9.14
C GLU A 410 -2.76 5.30 7.73
N GLN A 411 -3.26 4.37 6.90
CA GLN A 411 -2.69 4.09 5.58
C GLN A 411 -2.91 5.25 4.62
N SER A 412 -3.95 6.02 4.90
CA SER A 412 -4.37 7.18 4.15
C SER A 412 -3.67 8.46 4.53
N ARG A 413 -3.32 8.61 5.82
CA ARG A 413 -2.36 9.63 6.25
C ARG A 413 -1.03 9.45 5.53
N LYS A 414 -0.50 8.22 5.55
CA LYS A 414 0.77 7.87 4.90
C LYS A 414 0.71 8.00 3.38
N ALA A 415 -0.39 7.61 2.73
CA ALA A 415 -0.55 7.77 1.28
C ALA A 415 -0.70 9.24 0.83
N ALA A 416 -1.49 10.05 1.54
CA ALA A 416 -1.62 11.48 1.24
C ALA A 416 -0.28 12.21 1.41
N LEU A 417 0.44 11.87 2.48
CA LEU A 417 1.80 12.35 2.73
C LEU A 417 2.76 11.95 1.61
N ARG A 418 2.75 10.67 1.23
CA ARG A 418 3.55 10.14 0.12
C ARG A 418 3.32 10.94 -1.15
N ASN A 419 2.06 11.11 -1.54
CA ASN A 419 1.71 11.85 -2.74
C ASN A 419 2.18 13.32 -2.68
N ALA A 420 2.05 13.97 -1.53
CA ALA A 420 2.51 15.35 -1.35
C ALA A 420 4.04 15.50 -1.43
N MET A 421 4.79 14.54 -0.88
CA MET A 421 6.25 14.48 -1.01
C MET A 421 6.66 14.20 -2.45
N LEU A 422 6.00 13.25 -3.13
CA LEU A 422 6.25 12.95 -4.54
C LEU A 422 5.97 14.14 -5.44
N ASP A 423 4.89 14.88 -5.21
CA ASP A 423 4.61 16.15 -5.91
C ASP A 423 5.78 17.13 -5.75
N SER A 424 6.36 17.21 -4.56
CA SER A 424 7.51 18.07 -4.27
C SER A 424 8.77 17.58 -4.98
N VAL A 425 9.03 16.27 -5.00
CA VAL A 425 10.12 15.64 -5.77
C VAL A 425 9.98 15.97 -7.26
N PHE A 426 8.80 15.73 -7.84
CA PHE A 426 8.55 15.97 -9.26
C PHE A 426 8.69 17.45 -9.65
N ALA A 427 8.23 18.36 -8.77
CA ALA A 427 8.41 19.79 -8.98
C ALA A 427 9.88 20.22 -8.87
N ALA A 428 10.62 19.69 -7.89
CA ALA A 428 12.05 19.99 -7.70
C ALA A 428 12.92 19.51 -8.87
N LEU A 429 12.50 18.44 -9.55
CA LEU A 429 13.16 17.87 -10.73
C LEU A 429 12.69 18.48 -12.06
N ASN A 430 11.84 19.53 -12.03
CA ASN A 430 11.25 20.18 -13.21
C ASN A 430 10.46 19.24 -14.15
N MET A 431 9.94 18.12 -13.66
CA MET A 431 9.39 17.07 -14.52
C MET A 431 8.02 17.38 -15.12
N VAL A 432 7.26 18.28 -14.49
CA VAL A 432 5.96 18.71 -15.01
C VAL A 432 6.09 19.36 -16.39
N ASP A 433 7.24 19.98 -16.68
CA ASP A 433 7.50 20.66 -17.96
C ASP A 433 7.98 19.68 -19.06
N LEU A 434 8.38 18.46 -18.70
CA LEU A 434 8.88 17.45 -19.65
C LEU A 434 7.74 16.69 -20.37
N GLY A 435 6.51 16.69 -19.83
CA GLY A 435 5.30 16.28 -20.55
C GLY A 435 5.15 14.78 -20.84
N PHE A 436 6.01 13.91 -20.29
CA PHE A 436 5.95 12.47 -20.51
C PHE A 436 5.33 11.74 -19.32
N GLN A 437 4.15 11.14 -19.51
CA GLN A 437 3.50 10.29 -18.49
C GLN A 437 4.37 9.07 -18.12
N SER A 438 5.20 8.58 -19.05
CA SER A 438 6.13 7.47 -18.83
C SER A 438 7.22 7.80 -17.80
N SER A 439 7.63 9.06 -17.67
CA SER A 439 8.66 9.48 -16.71
C SER A 439 8.18 9.39 -15.26
N TYR A 440 6.89 9.72 -15.03
CA TYR A 440 6.25 9.51 -13.73
C TYR A 440 6.22 8.02 -13.38
N ALA A 441 5.73 7.18 -14.29
CA ALA A 441 5.67 5.74 -14.10
C ALA A 441 7.07 5.15 -13.87
N SER A 442 8.11 5.63 -14.56
CA SER A 442 9.49 5.17 -14.41
C SER A 442 10.13 5.55 -13.08
N LEU A 443 9.76 6.69 -12.49
CA LEU A 443 10.23 7.10 -11.16
C LEU A 443 9.59 6.30 -10.04
N THR A 444 8.30 6.05 -10.15
CA THR A 444 7.55 5.25 -9.18
C THR A 444 7.68 3.75 -9.43
N TYR A 445 8.37 3.35 -10.50
CA TYR A 445 8.61 1.95 -10.80
C TYR A 445 9.62 1.35 -9.81
N GLU A 446 9.12 0.43 -9.01
CA GLU A 446 9.93 -0.45 -8.17
C GLU A 446 10.31 -1.68 -8.99
N SER A 447 11.62 -1.86 -9.19
CA SER A 447 12.17 -3.10 -9.75
C SER A 447 11.84 -4.26 -8.84
N SER A 448 11.55 -5.43 -9.42
CA SER A 448 11.23 -6.61 -8.62
C SER A 448 12.41 -7.03 -7.73
N VAL A 449 12.12 -7.70 -6.61
CA VAL A 449 13.05 -7.93 -5.47
C VAL A 449 14.28 -8.80 -5.82
N GLY A 450 14.43 -9.25 -7.07
CA GLY A 450 15.62 -9.92 -7.59
C GLY A 450 16.41 -9.15 -8.66
N GLU A 451 15.89 -8.03 -9.18
CA GLU A 451 16.57 -7.26 -10.25
C GLU A 451 17.72 -6.41 -9.72
N ALA A 452 17.59 -5.89 -8.49
CA ALA A 452 18.55 -4.95 -7.91
C ALA A 452 19.94 -5.59 -7.62
N ASP A 453 20.00 -6.91 -7.41
CA ASP A 453 21.22 -7.64 -7.06
C ASP A 453 21.92 -8.30 -8.28
N ILE A 454 21.53 -7.92 -9.50
CA ILE A 454 22.05 -8.56 -10.72
C ILE A 454 23.34 -7.91 -11.19
N ASP A 455 24.42 -8.68 -11.13
CA ASP A 455 25.68 -8.37 -11.79
C ASP A 455 25.63 -8.80 -13.26
N LEU A 456 25.24 -7.86 -14.15
CA LEU A 456 25.20 -8.07 -15.59
C LEU A 456 26.57 -8.40 -16.21
N ASN A 457 27.69 -8.12 -15.52
CA ASN A 457 29.02 -8.47 -16.03
C ASN A 457 29.24 -9.98 -16.13
N ARG A 458 28.43 -10.78 -15.42
CA ARG A 458 28.47 -12.24 -15.47
C ARG A 458 27.58 -12.82 -16.57
N TRP A 459 26.76 -11.99 -17.22
CA TRP A 459 25.84 -12.40 -18.27
C TRP A 459 26.57 -12.46 -19.61
N GLN A 460 26.08 -13.33 -20.50
CA GLN A 460 26.69 -13.63 -21.79
C GLN A 460 25.77 -13.14 -22.92
N VAL A 461 26.33 -12.89 -24.10
CA VAL A 461 25.53 -12.53 -25.28
C VAL A 461 24.73 -13.75 -25.72
N ALA A 462 23.43 -13.57 -25.92
CA ALA A 462 22.54 -14.60 -26.41
C ALA A 462 22.92 -14.98 -27.85
N GLN A 463 23.00 -16.29 -28.13
CA GLN A 463 23.20 -16.79 -29.49
C GLN A 463 21.88 -16.87 -30.28
N ALA A 464 20.74 -16.86 -29.58
CA ALA A 464 19.39 -16.84 -30.14
C ALA A 464 18.45 -16.17 -29.13
N ALA A 465 17.34 -15.60 -29.62
CA ALA A 465 16.29 -15.05 -28.77
C ALA A 465 15.69 -16.15 -27.87
N PRO A 466 15.52 -15.93 -26.56
CA PRO A 466 14.79 -16.83 -25.69
C PRO A 466 13.33 -16.95 -26.16
N GLN A 467 12.74 -18.13 -26.12
CA GLN A 467 11.33 -18.33 -26.53
C GLN A 467 10.31 -17.34 -25.91
N PRO A 468 10.36 -16.97 -24.60
CA PRO A 468 9.42 -15.99 -24.06
C PRO A 468 9.62 -14.55 -24.57
N MET A 469 10.67 -14.29 -25.36
CA MET A 469 10.92 -13.04 -26.06
C MET A 469 10.19 -12.97 -27.41
N GLU A 470 9.87 -14.11 -28.03
CA GLU A 470 9.19 -14.25 -29.34
C GLU A 470 7.71 -13.78 -29.33
N HIS A 471 7.28 -13.09 -28.29
CA HIS A 471 5.96 -12.46 -28.18
C HIS A 471 6.03 -10.98 -27.80
N LEU A 472 7.25 -10.42 -27.73
CA LEU A 472 7.49 -9.02 -27.36
C LEU A 472 7.81 -8.15 -28.58
N GLU A 473 8.05 -8.76 -29.74
CA GLU A 473 8.28 -8.05 -30.99
C GLU A 473 7.03 -7.29 -31.45
N SER A 474 7.25 -6.11 -31.99
CA SER A 474 6.21 -5.32 -32.66
C SER A 474 6.34 -5.50 -34.17
N ASN A 475 5.24 -5.90 -34.80
CA ASN A 475 5.12 -5.94 -36.26
C ASN A 475 4.80 -4.55 -36.86
N GLN A 476 4.88 -3.47 -36.07
CA GLN A 476 4.62 -2.10 -36.53
C GLN A 476 5.90 -1.40 -36.98
N ILE A 477 5.80 -0.64 -38.08
CA ILE A 477 6.87 0.28 -38.50
C ILE A 477 6.94 1.43 -37.50
N VAL A 478 7.95 1.43 -36.64
CA VAL A 478 8.15 2.47 -35.63
C VAL A 478 8.64 3.76 -36.31
N SER A 479 7.78 4.78 -36.36
CA SER A 479 8.12 6.11 -36.86
C SER A 479 8.71 6.97 -35.74
N GLY A 480 9.98 7.37 -35.87
CA GLY A 480 10.69 8.17 -34.87
C GLY A 480 12.12 8.49 -35.27
N ASP A 481 12.75 9.41 -34.53
CA ASP A 481 14.11 9.88 -34.77
C ASP A 481 15.12 8.89 -34.20
N LEU A 482 16.05 8.41 -35.04
CA LEU A 482 17.16 7.57 -34.60
C LEU A 482 18.26 8.44 -33.99
N VAL A 483 18.61 8.19 -32.74
CA VAL A 483 19.63 8.96 -32.03
C VAL A 483 21.01 8.31 -32.21
N SER A 484 22.03 9.12 -32.53
CA SER A 484 23.37 8.64 -32.93
C SER A 484 24.44 8.69 -31.83
N ASP A 485 24.13 9.31 -30.69
CA ASP A 485 25.08 9.70 -29.67
C ASP A 485 24.47 9.66 -28.25
N GLY A 486 25.33 9.78 -27.23
CA GLY A 486 24.91 9.76 -25.84
C GLY A 486 24.30 8.41 -25.40
N ARG A 487 23.49 8.47 -24.33
CA ARG A 487 22.81 7.30 -23.72
C ARG A 487 21.72 6.71 -24.62
N LEU A 488 21.21 7.53 -25.56
CA LEU A 488 20.20 7.17 -26.54
C LEU A 488 20.80 6.64 -27.85
N ARG A 489 22.13 6.49 -27.96
CA ARG A 489 22.76 5.98 -29.19
C ARG A 489 22.15 4.64 -29.61
N GLY A 490 21.65 4.58 -30.84
CA GLY A 490 21.00 3.40 -31.41
C GLY A 490 19.52 3.23 -31.01
N ILE A 491 18.95 4.16 -30.23
CA ILE A 491 17.54 4.19 -29.84
C ILE A 491 16.76 5.04 -30.84
N ARG A 492 15.63 4.52 -31.29
CA ARG A 492 14.62 5.29 -32.03
C ARG A 492 13.61 5.87 -31.05
N VAL A 493 13.51 7.20 -31.02
CA VAL A 493 12.62 7.94 -30.12
C VAL A 493 11.38 8.39 -30.88
N THR A 494 10.21 7.95 -30.41
CA THR A 494 8.91 8.32 -30.97
C THR A 494 8.41 9.65 -30.41
N THR A 495 7.41 10.26 -31.04
CA THR A 495 6.89 11.59 -30.66
C THR A 495 6.26 11.64 -29.26
N ASP A 496 5.84 10.49 -28.73
CA ASP A 496 5.32 10.29 -27.37
C ASP A 496 6.44 9.96 -26.34
N GLY A 497 7.70 9.96 -26.76
CA GLY A 497 8.87 9.63 -25.92
C GLY A 497 9.14 8.13 -25.77
N GLY A 498 8.42 7.27 -26.49
CA GLY A 498 8.72 5.85 -26.56
C GLY A 498 10.11 5.58 -27.15
N CYS A 499 10.83 4.64 -26.55
CA CYS A 499 12.17 4.22 -26.97
C CYS A 499 12.11 2.82 -27.59
N TRP A 500 12.73 2.66 -28.75
CA TRP A 500 12.67 1.43 -29.54
C TRP A 500 14.04 1.06 -30.11
N ILE A 501 14.27 -0.24 -30.27
CA ILE A 501 15.47 -0.78 -30.94
C ILE A 501 15.07 -1.77 -32.03
N GLU A 502 16.02 -2.01 -32.94
CA GLU A 502 15.95 -3.11 -33.90
C GLU A 502 17.00 -4.15 -33.51
N LEU A 503 16.54 -5.38 -33.26
CA LEU A 503 17.37 -6.52 -32.87
C LEU A 503 16.99 -7.70 -33.76
N ASP A 504 17.96 -8.28 -34.46
CA ASP A 504 17.77 -9.39 -35.41
C ASP A 504 16.65 -9.15 -36.46
N GLY A 505 16.48 -7.89 -36.88
CA GLY A 505 15.47 -7.48 -37.87
C GLY A 505 14.04 -7.31 -37.33
N LEU A 506 13.85 -7.42 -36.01
CA LEU A 506 12.59 -7.20 -35.32
C LEU A 506 12.64 -5.95 -34.45
N SER A 507 11.51 -5.24 -34.35
CA SER A 507 11.39 -4.03 -33.54
C SER A 507 10.91 -4.35 -32.12
N TYR A 508 11.66 -3.88 -31.12
CA TYR A 508 11.32 -4.08 -29.71
C TYR A 508 11.19 -2.74 -28.97
N ARG A 509 10.17 -2.65 -28.11
CA ARG A 509 10.06 -1.53 -27.18
C ARG A 509 11.07 -1.71 -26.07
N VAL A 510 11.80 -0.66 -25.74
CA VAL A 510 12.80 -0.68 -24.67
C VAL A 510 12.55 0.40 -23.63
N ARG A 511 13.00 0.12 -22.42
CA ARG A 511 13.02 1.04 -21.30
C ARG A 511 14.38 0.99 -20.64
N TYR A 512 14.90 2.14 -20.23
CA TYR A 512 16.14 2.18 -19.47
C TYR A 512 15.89 1.73 -18.02
N ASN A 513 16.63 0.71 -17.58
CA ASN A 513 16.65 0.29 -16.19
C ASN A 513 17.74 1.07 -15.45
N HIS A 514 17.31 1.95 -14.54
CA HIS A 514 18.20 2.82 -13.79
C HIS A 514 18.98 2.12 -12.68
N ASP A 515 18.55 0.94 -12.21
CA ASP A 515 19.31 0.15 -11.22
C ASP A 515 20.45 -0.63 -11.89
N LEU A 516 20.19 -1.16 -13.08
CA LEU A 516 21.15 -1.96 -13.84
C LEU A 516 21.97 -1.15 -14.86
N HIS A 517 21.65 0.14 -15.01
CA HIS A 517 22.23 1.04 -16.00
C HIS A 517 22.27 0.44 -17.43
N VAL A 518 21.15 -0.19 -17.84
CA VAL A 518 21.05 -0.92 -19.11
C VAL A 518 19.68 -0.69 -19.75
N TRP A 519 19.60 -0.76 -21.08
CA TRP A 519 18.32 -0.84 -21.77
C TRP A 519 17.71 -2.24 -21.60
N GLN A 520 16.40 -2.32 -21.47
CA GLN A 520 15.66 -3.57 -21.32
C GLN A 520 14.52 -3.63 -22.29
N ILE A 521 14.33 -4.78 -22.93
CA ILE A 521 13.15 -5.04 -23.75
C ILE A 521 11.96 -5.26 -22.83
N VAL A 522 10.86 -4.58 -23.14
CA VAL A 522 9.64 -4.54 -22.32
C VAL A 522 8.41 -4.70 -23.21
N PRO A 523 7.26 -5.12 -22.66
CA PRO A 523 6.03 -5.25 -23.45
C PRO A 523 5.64 -3.94 -24.13
N ALA A 524 5.33 -4.03 -25.43
CA ALA A 524 5.04 -2.86 -26.27
C ALA A 524 3.88 -2.02 -25.74
N HIS A 525 2.84 -2.63 -25.16
CA HIS A 525 1.65 -1.93 -24.66
C HIS A 525 1.72 -1.60 -23.16
N ASN A 526 2.62 -2.24 -22.41
CA ASN A 526 2.81 -1.99 -20.98
C ASN A 526 4.29 -2.11 -20.57
N PRO A 527 5.09 -1.03 -20.73
CA PRO A 527 6.52 -1.01 -20.46
C PRO A 527 6.91 -1.28 -19.00
N PHE A 528 5.95 -1.20 -18.09
CA PHE A 528 6.14 -1.35 -16.65
C PHE A 528 5.48 -2.61 -16.11
N ALA A 529 4.94 -3.47 -16.99
CA ALA A 529 4.49 -4.80 -16.61
C ALA A 529 5.64 -5.60 -16.00
N PHE A 530 5.29 -6.46 -15.05
CA PHE A 530 6.22 -7.47 -14.56
C PHE A 530 6.58 -8.43 -15.71
N SER A 531 7.86 -8.55 -16.02
CA SER A 531 8.36 -9.36 -17.14
C SER A 531 9.75 -9.92 -16.80
N PRO A 532 10.16 -11.08 -17.34
CA PRO A 532 11.55 -11.52 -17.26
C PRO A 532 12.50 -10.44 -17.76
N LEU A 533 13.71 -10.41 -17.20
CA LEU A 533 14.71 -9.45 -17.59
C LEU A 533 15.31 -9.77 -18.97
N TYR A 534 15.15 -8.85 -19.92
CA TYR A 534 15.78 -8.89 -21.23
C TYR A 534 16.72 -7.69 -21.43
N PRO A 535 17.86 -7.63 -20.71
CA PRO A 535 18.82 -6.54 -20.84
C PRO A 535 19.54 -6.59 -22.19
N VAL A 536 19.63 -5.44 -22.84
CA VAL A 536 20.27 -5.26 -24.14
C VAL A 536 21.35 -4.18 -24.07
N ARG A 537 22.43 -4.39 -24.82
CA ARG A 537 23.52 -3.42 -24.94
C ARG A 537 23.90 -3.22 -26.40
N LEU A 538 24.46 -2.06 -26.71
CA LEU A 538 25.01 -1.80 -28.03
C LEU A 538 26.46 -2.31 -28.10
N SER A 539 26.77 -3.13 -29.11
CA SER A 539 28.13 -3.63 -29.36
C SER A 539 29.05 -2.52 -29.88
N ALA A 540 30.36 -2.78 -29.92
CA ALA A 540 31.32 -1.86 -30.53
C ALA A 540 31.06 -1.62 -32.03
N ALA A 541 30.41 -2.58 -32.72
CA ALA A 541 30.02 -2.47 -34.11
C ALA A 541 28.76 -1.62 -34.34
N GLY A 542 28.01 -1.32 -33.27
CA GLY A 542 26.75 -0.56 -33.34
C GLY A 542 25.51 -1.44 -33.45
N ASP A 543 25.63 -2.75 -33.25
CA ASP A 543 24.52 -3.70 -33.26
C ASP A 543 24.02 -3.96 -31.84
N TRP A 544 22.71 -4.12 -31.66
CA TRP A 544 22.13 -4.49 -30.36
C TRP A 544 22.41 -5.96 -30.04
N GLU A 545 22.81 -6.24 -28.80
CA GLU A 545 23.08 -7.57 -28.25
C GLU A 545 22.18 -7.82 -27.04
N LEU A 546 21.48 -8.95 -27.01
CA LEU A 546 20.76 -9.43 -25.83
C LEU A 546 21.70 -10.14 -24.85
N LEU A 547 21.59 -9.82 -23.57
CA LEU A 547 22.32 -10.49 -22.49
C LEU A 547 21.43 -11.56 -21.83
N VAL A 548 22.01 -12.74 -21.61
CA VAL A 548 21.39 -13.87 -20.90
C VAL A 548 22.25 -14.31 -19.72
N PRO A 549 21.64 -14.82 -18.62
CA PRO A 549 22.40 -15.23 -17.46
C PRO A 549 23.36 -16.40 -17.80
N PRO A 550 24.50 -16.51 -17.10
CA PRO A 550 25.42 -17.62 -17.29
C PRO A 550 24.74 -18.93 -16.92
N LYS A 551 24.86 -19.95 -17.78
CA LYS A 551 24.34 -21.29 -17.50
C LYS A 551 25.00 -21.83 -16.22
N LEU A 552 24.21 -22.12 -15.19
CA LEU A 552 24.69 -22.86 -14.02
C LEU A 552 25.09 -24.27 -14.48
N ALA A 553 26.35 -24.65 -14.22
CA ALA A 553 26.86 -26.01 -14.44
C ALA A 553 26.36 -26.96 -13.34
N GLY A 554 25.04 -27.15 -13.27
CA GLY A 554 24.42 -28.28 -12.58
C GLY A 554 24.02 -29.30 -13.64
N GLY A 555 24.26 -30.60 -13.42
CA GLY A 555 23.90 -31.65 -14.37
C GLY A 555 22.46 -31.47 -14.85
N ALA A 556 22.24 -31.57 -16.17
CA ALA A 556 20.92 -31.42 -16.76
C ALA A 556 19.96 -32.41 -16.07
N PRO A 557 18.90 -31.94 -15.39
CA PRO A 557 17.89 -32.84 -14.88
C PRO A 557 17.32 -33.62 -16.08
N PRO A 558 16.96 -34.90 -15.90
CA PRO A 558 16.48 -35.73 -17.00
C PRO A 558 15.25 -35.07 -17.63
N ALA A 559 15.38 -34.70 -18.91
CA ALA A 559 14.28 -34.12 -19.66
C ALA A 559 13.13 -35.13 -19.74
N VAL A 560 11.91 -34.66 -19.48
CA VAL A 560 10.68 -35.41 -19.78
C VAL A 560 10.20 -34.95 -21.14
N ASP A 561 9.77 -35.89 -21.97
CA ASP A 561 9.28 -35.59 -23.32
C ASP A 561 8.13 -34.57 -23.27
N GLY A 562 8.26 -33.47 -24.02
CA GLY A 562 7.32 -32.35 -24.02
C GLY A 562 7.37 -31.42 -22.78
N MET A 563 8.31 -31.60 -21.84
CA MET A 563 8.43 -30.77 -20.64
C MET A 563 9.91 -30.55 -20.23
N PRO A 564 10.55 -29.43 -20.66
CA PRO A 564 11.95 -29.17 -20.36
C PRO A 564 12.19 -28.97 -18.86
N SER A 565 13.36 -29.39 -18.40
CA SER A 565 13.82 -29.13 -17.04
C SER A 565 14.65 -27.85 -16.99
N VAL A 566 14.31 -26.96 -16.05
CA VAL A 566 14.91 -25.62 -15.91
C VAL A 566 15.28 -25.34 -14.47
N THR A 567 16.25 -24.44 -14.28
CA THR A 567 16.53 -23.78 -12.99
C THR A 567 16.10 -22.32 -13.07
N SER A 568 15.74 -21.71 -11.95
CA SER A 568 15.20 -20.35 -11.95
C SER A 568 15.52 -19.60 -10.66
N ARG A 569 16.29 -18.52 -10.78
CA ARG A 569 16.59 -17.60 -9.65
C ARG A 569 15.35 -16.98 -9.04
N PHE A 570 14.33 -16.73 -9.86
CA PHE A 570 13.05 -16.26 -9.37
C PHE A 570 12.48 -17.26 -8.37
N TRP A 571 12.40 -18.55 -8.75
CA TRP A 571 11.90 -19.57 -7.85
C TRP A 571 12.84 -19.83 -6.67
N ASP A 572 14.16 -19.72 -6.85
CA ASP A 572 15.13 -19.88 -5.76
C ASP A 572 14.87 -18.85 -4.64
N SER A 573 14.45 -17.63 -5.01
CA SER A 573 14.19 -16.55 -4.07
C SER A 573 12.80 -16.63 -3.41
N HIS A 574 11.82 -17.23 -4.08
CA HIS A 574 10.42 -17.22 -3.63
C HIS A 574 9.93 -18.55 -3.04
N MET A 575 10.72 -19.63 -3.16
CA MET A 575 10.38 -20.92 -2.58
C MET A 575 10.73 -21.05 -1.08
N VAL A 576 11.51 -20.12 -0.55
CA VAL A 576 11.98 -20.09 0.85
C VAL A 576 11.08 -19.23 1.75
N ILE A 577 11.11 -19.51 3.05
CA ILE A 577 10.40 -18.72 4.08
C ILE A 577 11.13 -17.38 4.26
N GLU A 578 10.56 -16.32 3.69
CA GLU A 578 11.06 -14.94 3.80
C GLU A 578 9.93 -14.02 4.30
N GLU A 579 9.58 -14.13 5.58
CA GLU A 579 8.41 -13.46 6.17
C GLU A 579 8.40 -11.94 5.94
N THR A 580 9.57 -11.28 6.10
CA THR A 580 9.66 -9.82 5.94
C THR A 580 9.39 -9.40 4.50
N ARG A 581 9.93 -10.14 3.52
CA ARG A 581 9.72 -9.83 2.09
C ARG A 581 8.29 -10.16 1.66
N SER A 582 7.77 -11.31 2.09
CA SER A 582 6.37 -11.71 1.84
C SER A 582 5.39 -10.64 2.33
N LYS A 583 5.56 -10.16 3.57
CA LYS A 583 4.70 -9.09 4.12
C LYS A 583 4.82 -7.76 3.39
N LEU A 584 6.01 -7.41 2.90
CA LEU A 584 6.21 -6.20 2.11
C LEU A 584 5.43 -6.27 0.78
N VAL A 585 5.54 -7.40 0.08
CA VAL A 585 4.80 -7.66 -1.17
C VAL A 585 3.29 -7.62 -0.91
N ALA A 586 2.84 -8.32 0.13
CA ALA A 586 1.43 -8.30 0.50
C ALA A 586 0.90 -6.89 0.79
N ALA A 587 1.68 -6.06 1.48
CA ALA A 587 1.27 -4.70 1.80
C ALA A 587 1.18 -3.83 0.53
N GLN A 588 2.06 -4.06 -0.46
CA GLN A 588 1.98 -3.44 -1.78
C GLN A 588 0.72 -3.89 -2.54
N VAL A 589 0.42 -5.20 -2.54
CA VAL A 589 -0.77 -5.76 -3.18
C VAL A 589 -2.04 -5.20 -2.56
N LEU A 590 -2.14 -5.20 -1.23
CA LEU A 590 -3.29 -4.64 -0.51
C LEU A 590 -3.52 -3.16 -0.87
N ARG A 591 -2.46 -2.35 -0.96
CA ARG A 591 -2.56 -0.96 -1.43
C ARG A 591 -3.13 -0.86 -2.83
N ARG A 592 -2.69 -1.72 -3.75
CA ARG A 592 -3.18 -1.75 -5.14
C ARG A 592 -4.64 -2.19 -5.21
N HIS A 593 -5.05 -3.19 -4.42
CA HIS A 593 -6.44 -3.63 -4.31
C HIS A 593 -7.33 -2.52 -3.76
N LYS A 594 -6.94 -1.84 -2.67
CA LYS A 594 -7.67 -0.70 -2.11
C LYS A 594 -7.79 0.45 -3.12
N ALA A 595 -6.72 0.76 -3.86
CA ALA A 595 -6.74 1.79 -4.90
C ALA A 595 -7.70 1.46 -6.05
N LEU A 596 -7.78 0.19 -6.45
CA LEU A 596 -8.77 -0.28 -7.42
C LEU A 596 -10.21 -0.06 -6.88
N LEU A 597 -10.44 -0.43 -5.62
CA LEU A 597 -11.74 -0.27 -4.98
C LEU A 597 -12.15 1.20 -4.81
N ASP A 598 -11.19 2.10 -4.56
CA ASP A 598 -11.43 3.56 -4.46
C ASP A 598 -12.03 4.15 -5.75
N THR A 599 -11.73 3.55 -6.90
CA THR A 599 -12.28 3.95 -8.22
C THR A 599 -13.61 3.26 -8.58
N SER A 600 -14.09 2.34 -7.74
CA SER A 600 -15.30 1.55 -7.97
C SER A 600 -16.49 2.01 -7.12
N GLU A 601 -17.70 1.60 -7.52
CA GLU A 601 -18.96 1.96 -6.85
C GLU A 601 -19.23 1.11 -5.59
N VAL A 602 -18.28 1.06 -4.65
CA VAL A 602 -18.52 0.43 -3.34
C VAL A 602 -19.30 1.41 -2.45
N PRO A 603 -20.47 1.02 -1.90
CA PRO A 603 -21.27 1.84 -1.00
C PRO A 603 -20.46 2.33 0.21
N ARG A 604 -20.66 3.57 0.63
CA ARG A 604 -19.97 4.17 1.78
C ARG A 604 -20.94 4.37 2.94
N LEU A 605 -20.58 3.86 4.11
CA LEU A 605 -21.27 4.19 5.37
C LEU A 605 -20.87 5.60 5.81
N ALA A 606 -21.83 6.38 6.30
CA ALA A 606 -21.55 7.66 6.91
C ALA A 606 -20.74 7.48 8.21
N PRO A 607 -19.91 8.46 8.61
CA PRO A 607 -19.21 8.40 9.89
C PRO A 607 -20.18 8.14 11.05
N GLY A 608 -19.91 7.08 11.84
CA GLY A 608 -20.73 6.71 13.01
C GLY A 608 -22.00 5.94 12.67
N GLN A 609 -22.27 5.69 11.39
CA GLN A 609 -23.37 4.84 10.95
C GLN A 609 -22.96 3.37 11.02
N ALA A 610 -23.78 2.56 11.68
CA ALA A 610 -23.65 1.11 11.67
C ALA A 610 -24.14 0.50 10.33
N PRO A 611 -23.59 -0.65 9.91
CA PRO A 611 -24.18 -1.42 8.81
C PRO A 611 -25.58 -1.92 9.17
N ASP A 612 -26.41 -2.12 8.16
CA ASP A 612 -27.67 -2.85 8.28
C ASP A 612 -27.41 -4.35 8.43
N LEU A 613 -28.41 -5.11 8.87
CA LEU A 613 -28.35 -6.58 8.88
C LEU A 613 -29.25 -7.18 7.79
N ASP A 614 -28.78 -8.28 7.22
CA ASP A 614 -29.65 -9.17 6.43
C ASP A 614 -30.48 -10.10 7.35
N GLU A 615 -31.34 -10.92 6.75
CA GLU A 615 -32.21 -11.85 7.47
C GLU A 615 -31.44 -12.93 8.26
N ARG A 616 -30.14 -13.12 7.94
CA ARG A 616 -29.23 -14.05 8.59
C ARG A 616 -28.35 -13.36 9.64
N GLY A 617 -28.51 -12.05 9.84
CA GLY A 617 -27.71 -11.27 10.77
C GLY A 617 -26.29 -10.97 10.26
N LEU A 618 -26.08 -10.93 8.94
CA LEU A 618 -24.82 -10.51 8.32
C LEU A 618 -24.82 -9.00 8.05
N ASP A 619 -23.68 -8.35 8.26
CA ASP A 619 -23.52 -6.92 8.01
C ASP A 619 -23.65 -6.64 6.50
N CYS A 620 -24.44 -5.62 6.18
CA CYS A 620 -24.71 -5.19 4.82
C CYS A 620 -25.09 -3.69 4.76
N VAL A 621 -25.24 -3.17 3.56
CA VAL A 621 -25.79 -1.84 3.30
C VAL A 621 -26.95 -1.97 2.31
N ARG A 622 -28.04 -1.26 2.56
CA ARG A 622 -29.16 -1.19 1.62
C ARG A 622 -28.95 -0.05 0.62
N VAL A 623 -28.83 -0.41 -0.67
CA VAL A 623 -28.72 0.56 -1.77
C VAL A 623 -29.86 0.29 -2.74
N GLU A 624 -30.74 1.28 -2.91
CA GLU A 624 -31.92 1.19 -3.79
C GLU A 624 -32.79 -0.06 -3.51
N GLY A 625 -32.91 -0.44 -2.24
CA GLY A 625 -33.66 -1.63 -1.81
C GLY A 625 -32.93 -2.96 -1.98
N GLN A 626 -31.71 -2.98 -2.55
CA GLN A 626 -30.89 -4.18 -2.68
C GLN A 626 -29.88 -4.31 -1.54
N THR A 627 -29.66 -5.54 -1.08
CA THR A 627 -28.60 -5.87 -0.12
C THR A 627 -27.23 -5.83 -0.79
N ARG A 628 -26.31 -5.05 -0.22
CA ARG A 628 -24.89 -4.99 -0.61
C ARG A 628 -24.03 -5.42 0.58
N TYR A 629 -23.31 -6.53 0.43
CA TYR A 629 -22.38 -7.00 1.47
C TYR A 629 -21.03 -6.31 1.40
N SER A 630 -20.60 -5.88 0.21
CA SER A 630 -19.40 -5.05 0.06
C SER A 630 -19.74 -3.60 0.37
N TYR A 631 -19.10 -3.03 1.39
CA TYR A 631 -19.21 -1.62 1.71
C TYR A 631 -17.90 -1.09 2.28
N ARG A 632 -17.83 0.24 2.37
CA ARG A 632 -16.71 0.97 2.93
C ARG A 632 -17.16 1.71 4.17
N SER A 633 -16.45 1.52 5.28
CA SER A 633 -16.57 2.36 6.47
C SER A 633 -15.24 3.07 6.70
N GLY A 634 -15.27 4.40 6.74
CA GLY A 634 -14.05 5.20 6.67
C GLY A 634 -13.29 4.95 5.36
N ARG A 635 -12.10 4.34 5.44
CA ARG A 635 -11.30 3.96 4.26
C ARG A 635 -11.07 2.46 4.12
N GLU A 636 -11.84 1.70 4.89
CA GLU A 636 -11.68 0.28 5.03
C GLU A 636 -12.88 -0.45 4.46
N PHE A 637 -12.61 -1.64 3.94
CA PHE A 637 -13.54 -2.39 3.13
C PHE A 637 -13.98 -3.63 3.90
N TYR A 638 -15.27 -3.89 3.87
CA TYR A 638 -15.92 -4.96 4.63
C TYR A 638 -16.79 -5.77 3.69
N ASN A 639 -16.81 -7.08 3.93
CA ASN A 639 -17.68 -8.01 3.22
C ASN A 639 -17.79 -9.30 4.04
N SER A 640 -18.86 -9.44 4.81
CA SER A 640 -19.05 -10.58 5.70
C SER A 640 -19.04 -11.93 4.98
N LEU A 641 -19.39 -11.98 3.69
CA LEU A 641 -19.34 -13.22 2.92
C LEU A 641 -17.90 -13.61 2.60
N ILE A 642 -17.05 -12.65 2.19
CA ILE A 642 -15.62 -12.88 1.92
C ILE A 642 -14.86 -13.15 3.22
N GLU A 643 -15.19 -12.44 4.29
CA GLU A 643 -14.63 -12.66 5.63
C GLU A 643 -14.88 -14.10 6.08
N TYR A 644 -16.10 -14.62 5.91
CA TYR A 644 -16.37 -16.04 6.19
C TYR A 644 -15.59 -16.96 5.24
N TYR A 645 -15.60 -16.69 3.93
CA TYR A 645 -14.92 -17.51 2.91
C TYR A 645 -13.45 -17.73 3.23
N THR A 646 -12.77 -16.66 3.64
CA THR A 646 -11.33 -16.65 3.96
C THR A 646 -11.00 -17.16 5.36
N SER A 647 -12.00 -17.49 6.17
CA SER A 647 -11.77 -18.09 7.48
C SER A 647 -11.49 -19.59 7.38
N ASP A 648 -10.67 -20.13 8.29
CA ASP A 648 -10.36 -21.58 8.34
C ASP A 648 -11.61 -22.46 8.61
N GLU A 649 -12.71 -21.85 9.07
CA GLU A 649 -13.98 -22.52 9.30
C GLU A 649 -14.78 -22.75 8.01
N SER A 650 -14.46 -22.02 6.95
CA SER A 650 -15.13 -22.13 5.65
C SER A 650 -14.88 -23.50 5.04
N ARG A 651 -15.97 -24.21 4.78
CA ARG A 651 -15.99 -25.49 4.07
C ARG A 651 -16.75 -25.39 2.75
N VAL A 652 -16.97 -24.18 2.25
CA VAL A 652 -17.84 -23.96 1.06
C VAL A 652 -17.32 -24.71 -0.18
N ASN A 653 -16.00 -24.82 -0.32
CA ASN A 653 -15.37 -25.56 -1.41
C ASN A 653 -15.64 -27.07 -1.35
N ASP A 654 -16.08 -27.62 -0.22
CA ASP A 654 -16.42 -29.06 -0.11
C ASP A 654 -17.73 -29.39 -0.87
N VAL A 655 -18.65 -28.42 -1.01
CA VAL A 655 -19.84 -28.53 -1.87
C VAL A 655 -19.39 -28.68 -3.32
N PHE A 656 -18.58 -27.74 -3.82
CA PHE A 656 -18.04 -27.77 -5.18
C PHE A 656 -17.26 -29.05 -5.49
N ARG A 657 -16.49 -29.56 -4.52
CA ARG A 657 -15.57 -30.69 -4.71
C ARG A 657 -16.22 -32.05 -4.56
N SER A 658 -17.17 -32.19 -3.64
CA SER A 658 -17.70 -33.49 -3.21
C SER A 658 -19.21 -33.52 -2.97
N GLY A 659 -19.90 -32.38 -3.03
CA GLY A 659 -21.32 -32.27 -2.63
C GLY A 659 -21.54 -32.41 -1.13
N SER A 660 -20.52 -32.13 -0.31
CA SER A 660 -20.62 -32.20 1.15
C SER A 660 -21.11 -30.87 1.73
N TYR A 661 -22.17 -30.92 2.54
CA TYR A 661 -22.78 -29.77 3.21
C TYR A 661 -22.58 -29.92 4.72
N ARG A 662 -22.12 -28.86 5.39
CA ARG A 662 -21.94 -28.78 6.85
C ARG A 662 -23.21 -28.30 7.54
N TYR A 663 -23.87 -27.27 7.01
CA TYR A 663 -25.02 -26.60 7.64
C TYR A 663 -26.31 -26.76 6.84
N GLY A 664 -26.22 -27.01 5.55
CA GLY A 664 -27.33 -27.32 4.66
C GLY A 664 -27.81 -26.14 3.80
N ASP A 665 -27.39 -24.92 4.12
CA ASP A 665 -27.71 -23.63 3.47
C ASP A 665 -26.56 -23.11 2.58
N GLU A 666 -25.52 -23.90 2.36
CA GLU A 666 -24.35 -23.48 1.60
C GLU A 666 -24.66 -23.03 0.18
N ASP A 667 -25.73 -23.52 -0.46
CA ASP A 667 -26.16 -23.05 -1.79
C ASP A 667 -26.55 -21.57 -1.77
N ASP A 668 -27.31 -21.15 -0.75
CA ASP A 668 -27.73 -19.75 -0.59
C ASP A 668 -26.54 -18.85 -0.26
N TYR A 669 -25.59 -19.37 0.51
CA TYR A 669 -24.32 -18.69 0.77
C TYR A 669 -23.47 -18.55 -0.50
N ILE A 670 -23.29 -19.62 -1.27
CA ILE A 670 -22.53 -19.63 -2.54
C ILE A 670 -23.15 -18.64 -3.52
N GLN A 671 -24.48 -18.65 -3.65
CA GLN A 671 -25.21 -17.72 -4.50
C GLN A 671 -24.95 -16.26 -4.09
N ALA A 672 -25.10 -15.94 -2.80
CA ALA A 672 -24.84 -14.59 -2.29
C ALA A 672 -23.37 -14.15 -2.45
N LEU A 673 -22.42 -15.07 -2.22
CA LEU A 673 -20.99 -14.81 -2.39
C LEU A 673 -20.67 -14.53 -3.86
N ALA A 674 -21.20 -15.34 -4.79
CA ALA A 674 -21.04 -15.13 -6.22
C ALA A 674 -21.60 -13.78 -6.68
N ASP A 675 -22.83 -13.45 -6.27
CA ASP A 675 -23.44 -12.14 -6.56
C ASP A 675 -22.62 -10.98 -5.98
N SER A 676 -22.01 -11.16 -4.80
CA SER A 676 -21.14 -10.15 -4.20
C SER A 676 -19.82 -9.98 -4.95
N LEU A 677 -19.19 -11.08 -5.38
CA LEU A 677 -17.90 -11.06 -6.10
C LEU A 677 -18.03 -10.45 -7.50
N GLU A 678 -19.15 -10.71 -8.20
CA GLU A 678 -19.40 -10.16 -9.53
C GLU A 678 -19.57 -8.64 -9.55
N ARG A 679 -19.90 -8.03 -8.41
CA ARG A 679 -20.03 -6.58 -8.24
C ARG A 679 -18.70 -5.89 -7.94
N LEU A 680 -17.66 -6.64 -7.60
CA LEU A 680 -16.33 -6.11 -7.32
C LEU A 680 -15.53 -5.93 -8.62
N PRO A 681 -14.64 -4.92 -8.67
CA PRO A 681 -13.81 -4.69 -9.85
C PRO A 681 -12.85 -5.86 -10.09
N ARG A 682 -12.66 -6.21 -11.37
CA ARG A 682 -11.69 -7.20 -11.81
C ARG A 682 -10.35 -6.54 -12.11
N ASN A 683 -9.25 -7.28 -11.98
CA ASN A 683 -7.92 -6.72 -12.26
C ASN A 683 -6.98 -7.77 -12.84
N ASN A 684 -6.42 -7.49 -14.02
CA ASN A 684 -5.43 -8.33 -14.68
C ASN A 684 -4.02 -7.74 -14.75
N GLY A 685 -3.75 -6.67 -13.99
CA GLY A 685 -2.48 -5.95 -14.01
C GLY A 685 -1.35 -6.61 -13.20
N ALA A 686 -1.53 -7.80 -12.65
CA ALA A 686 -0.51 -8.51 -11.88
C ALA A 686 -0.44 -9.98 -12.30
N SER A 687 0.73 -10.61 -12.15
CA SER A 687 0.83 -12.06 -12.30
C SER A 687 0.27 -12.75 -11.07
N LEU A 688 -0.43 -13.85 -11.30
CA LEU A 688 -1.11 -14.65 -10.30
C LEU A 688 -0.47 -16.02 -10.22
N TYR A 689 -0.31 -16.52 -8.99
CA TYR A 689 0.31 -17.81 -8.74
C TYR A 689 -0.59 -18.70 -7.89
N ARG A 690 -0.48 -20.01 -8.07
CA ARG A 690 -1.18 -20.99 -7.23
C ARG A 690 -0.32 -22.23 -7.05
N GLY A 691 0.01 -22.54 -5.80
CA GLY A 691 0.69 -23.80 -5.46
C GLY A 691 -0.30 -24.95 -5.29
N GLY A 692 0.14 -26.16 -5.59
CA GLY A 692 -0.62 -27.38 -5.38
C GLY A 692 0.28 -28.58 -5.08
N ASN A 693 -0.28 -29.53 -4.34
CA ASN A 693 0.26 -30.88 -4.22
C ASN A 693 -0.87 -31.91 -4.03
N ALA A 694 -0.54 -33.20 -4.14
CA ALA A 694 -1.51 -34.29 -4.06
C ALA A 694 -2.25 -34.34 -2.71
N SER A 695 -1.62 -33.99 -1.59
CA SER A 695 -2.29 -33.98 -0.28
C SER A 695 -3.39 -32.93 -0.17
N ARG A 696 -3.33 -31.88 -1.01
CA ARG A 696 -4.37 -30.84 -1.15
C ARG A 696 -5.34 -31.12 -2.31
N GLY A 697 -5.23 -32.29 -2.95
CA GLY A 697 -6.03 -32.68 -4.10
C GLY A 697 -5.75 -31.90 -5.38
N THR A 698 -4.63 -31.16 -5.46
CA THR A 698 -4.17 -30.42 -6.65
C THR A 698 -2.76 -30.86 -7.04
N GLY A 699 -2.62 -31.92 -7.84
CA GLY A 699 -1.32 -32.57 -8.07
C GLY A 699 -0.76 -32.41 -9.48
N GLY A 700 0.57 -32.35 -9.57
CA GLY A 700 1.34 -32.33 -10.83
C GLY A 700 1.39 -33.67 -11.59
N GLY A 701 0.89 -34.78 -11.01
CA GLY A 701 1.09 -36.12 -11.55
C GLY A 701 0.65 -36.29 -13.02
N ASN A 702 -0.51 -35.74 -13.39
CA ASN A 702 -1.07 -35.90 -14.74
C ASN A 702 -0.25 -35.17 -15.80
N TYR A 703 0.41 -34.07 -15.42
CA TYR A 703 1.32 -33.33 -16.29
C TYR A 703 2.61 -34.11 -16.51
N ARG A 704 3.25 -34.65 -15.45
CA ARG A 704 4.51 -35.41 -15.59
C ARG A 704 4.32 -36.71 -16.37
N ASN A 705 3.15 -37.32 -16.26
CA ASN A 705 2.81 -38.55 -16.99
C ASN A 705 2.35 -38.27 -18.43
N GLY A 706 2.33 -37.01 -18.88
CA GLY A 706 1.96 -36.62 -20.24
C GLY A 706 0.48 -36.83 -20.58
N GLN A 707 -0.39 -36.96 -19.57
CA GLN A 707 -1.85 -37.06 -19.73
C GLN A 707 -2.47 -35.69 -20.03
N ILE A 708 -1.85 -34.63 -19.52
CA ILE A 708 -2.16 -33.23 -19.82
C ILE A 708 -0.92 -32.59 -20.43
N ARG A 709 -1.09 -31.84 -21.52
CA ARG A 709 -0.03 -31.27 -22.34
C ARG A 709 -0.29 -29.79 -22.64
N VAL A 710 0.72 -29.13 -23.21
CA VAL A 710 0.58 -27.79 -23.77
C VAL A 710 -0.54 -27.80 -24.83
N GLY A 711 -1.43 -26.82 -24.77
CA GLY A 711 -2.61 -26.71 -25.63
C GLY A 711 -3.90 -27.23 -25.00
N ASP A 712 -3.84 -28.13 -24.02
CA ASP A 712 -5.03 -28.62 -23.31
C ASP A 712 -5.70 -27.50 -22.51
N VAL A 713 -7.01 -27.65 -22.28
CA VAL A 713 -7.83 -26.66 -21.59
C VAL A 713 -8.25 -27.18 -20.23
N LEU A 714 -7.85 -26.44 -19.20
CA LEU A 714 -8.27 -26.62 -17.83
C LEU A 714 -9.52 -25.79 -17.56
N VAL A 715 -10.38 -26.26 -16.66
CA VAL A 715 -11.55 -25.54 -16.18
C VAL A 715 -11.58 -25.56 -14.66
N ASN A 716 -11.83 -24.44 -14.01
CA ASN A 716 -11.97 -24.43 -12.56
C ASN A 716 -13.39 -24.79 -12.13
N THR A 717 -13.51 -25.76 -11.22
CA THR A 717 -14.80 -26.26 -10.72
C THR A 717 -15.11 -25.82 -9.30
N ASP A 718 -14.25 -25.04 -8.65
CA ASP A 718 -14.48 -24.51 -7.31
C ASP A 718 -14.15 -23.02 -7.26
N LEU A 719 -14.39 -22.37 -6.12
CA LEU A 719 -13.87 -21.02 -5.88
C LEU A 719 -12.34 -21.12 -5.82
N THR A 720 -11.68 -20.66 -6.87
CA THR A 720 -10.26 -20.90 -7.10
C THR A 720 -9.43 -19.67 -6.77
N SER A 721 -8.69 -19.77 -5.68
CA SER A 721 -7.77 -18.75 -5.19
C SER A 721 -6.44 -18.77 -5.94
N PHE A 722 -6.00 -17.61 -6.38
CA PHE A 722 -4.62 -17.34 -6.74
C PHE A 722 -4.06 -16.25 -5.82
N THR A 723 -2.74 -16.20 -5.67
CA THR A 723 -2.04 -15.16 -4.92
C THR A 723 -1.22 -14.31 -5.86
N GLU A 724 -1.19 -13.00 -5.62
CA GLU A 724 -0.21 -12.11 -6.23
C GLU A 724 1.14 -12.11 -5.52
N ASN A 725 1.23 -12.77 -4.34
CA ASN A 725 2.42 -12.87 -3.54
C ASN A 725 3.13 -14.21 -3.81
N PRO A 726 4.17 -14.25 -4.66
CA PRO A 726 4.85 -15.50 -5.02
C PRO A 726 5.49 -16.23 -3.83
N PHE A 727 5.79 -15.55 -2.72
CA PHE A 727 6.31 -16.18 -1.50
C PHE A 727 5.31 -17.13 -0.83
N MET A 728 4.01 -16.96 -1.06
CA MET A 728 2.97 -17.82 -0.49
C MET A 728 2.87 -19.18 -1.20
N VAL A 729 3.31 -19.25 -2.47
CA VAL A 729 3.11 -20.42 -3.34
C VAL A 729 3.73 -21.68 -2.76
N ALA A 730 4.90 -21.56 -2.14
CA ALA A 730 5.67 -22.68 -1.62
C ALA A 730 4.93 -23.45 -0.52
N GLU A 731 4.16 -22.75 0.32
CA GLU A 731 3.34 -23.37 1.39
C GLU A 731 2.23 -24.27 0.82
N PHE A 732 1.71 -23.92 -0.35
CA PHE A 732 0.68 -24.70 -1.04
C PHE A 732 1.27 -25.77 -1.97
N ALA A 733 2.44 -25.51 -2.57
CA ALA A 733 3.13 -26.44 -3.46
C ALA A 733 3.87 -27.57 -2.73
N SER A 734 4.06 -27.45 -1.41
CA SER A 734 4.78 -28.41 -0.58
C SER A 734 3.87 -29.09 0.45
N ARG A 735 4.36 -30.21 0.99
CA ARG A 735 3.74 -30.91 2.12
C ARG A 735 4.34 -30.40 3.42
N SER A 736 3.49 -30.03 4.37
CA SER A 736 3.93 -29.55 5.69
C SER A 736 4.89 -30.56 6.35
N ALA A 737 6.05 -30.08 6.80
CA ALA A 737 7.07 -30.88 7.45
C ALA A 737 7.81 -30.04 8.51
N VAL A 738 7.99 -30.60 9.70
CA VAL A 738 8.57 -29.91 10.88
C VAL A 738 10.05 -29.55 10.69
N SER A 739 10.74 -30.14 9.70
CA SER A 739 12.18 -29.92 9.46
C SER A 739 12.50 -30.02 7.97
N ALA A 740 11.88 -29.16 7.17
CA ALA A 740 12.21 -29.05 5.74
C ALA A 740 13.61 -28.43 5.57
N PRO A 741 14.42 -28.92 4.61
CA PRO A 741 15.74 -28.37 4.34
C PRO A 741 15.65 -26.98 3.68
N GLY A 742 16.73 -26.19 3.73
CA GLY A 742 16.86 -25.00 2.91
C GLY A 742 15.90 -23.85 3.25
N ASN A 743 15.43 -23.75 4.49
CA ASN A 743 14.43 -22.75 4.90
C ASN A 743 13.12 -22.82 4.07
N LEU A 744 12.75 -24.00 3.58
CA LEU A 744 11.50 -24.23 2.86
C LEU A 744 10.31 -24.39 3.84
N PRO A 745 9.08 -24.05 3.44
CA PRO A 745 7.87 -24.27 4.26
C PRO A 745 7.47 -25.74 4.37
N GLY A 746 8.00 -26.61 3.51
CA GLY A 746 7.64 -28.02 3.47
C GLY A 746 8.47 -28.83 2.47
N LEU A 747 8.09 -30.10 2.30
CA LEU A 747 8.73 -31.02 1.38
C LEU A 747 8.04 -31.00 0.02
N PHE A 748 8.83 -30.77 -1.03
CA PHE A 748 8.39 -30.88 -2.42
C PHE A 748 8.52 -32.31 -2.91
N ASP A 749 7.52 -32.80 -3.64
CA ASP A 749 7.51 -34.15 -4.18
C ASP A 749 7.04 -34.17 -5.64
N ASP A 750 6.88 -35.36 -6.21
CA ASP A 750 6.45 -35.51 -7.59
C ASP A 750 5.05 -34.90 -7.82
N SER A 751 4.22 -34.75 -6.81
CA SER A 751 2.92 -34.09 -6.98
C SER A 751 2.99 -32.57 -6.92
N SER A 752 4.13 -31.97 -6.56
CA SER A 752 4.26 -30.51 -6.47
C SER A 752 4.06 -29.84 -7.83
N VAL A 753 3.16 -28.86 -7.87
CA VAL A 753 2.81 -28.07 -9.06
C VAL A 753 2.63 -26.61 -8.68
N VAL A 754 3.02 -25.72 -9.58
CA VAL A 754 2.79 -24.28 -9.48
C VAL A 754 2.15 -23.82 -10.79
N PHE A 755 0.97 -23.22 -10.67
CA PHE A 755 0.29 -22.55 -11.76
C PHE A 755 0.65 -21.08 -11.76
N GLU A 756 0.95 -20.54 -12.94
CA GLU A 756 1.16 -19.12 -13.19
C GLU A 756 0.11 -18.63 -14.19
N LEU A 757 -0.55 -17.54 -13.86
CA LEU A 757 -1.40 -16.75 -14.75
C LEU A 757 -0.72 -15.38 -14.92
N PRO A 758 0.01 -15.15 -16.03
CA PRO A 758 0.72 -13.90 -16.24
C PRO A 758 -0.21 -12.68 -16.27
N ALA A 759 0.33 -11.52 -15.91
CA ALA A 759 -0.39 -10.25 -16.06
C ALA A 759 -0.91 -10.05 -17.49
N GLY A 760 -2.16 -9.64 -17.62
CA GLY A 760 -2.85 -9.43 -18.90
C GLY A 760 -3.39 -10.71 -19.56
N TRP A 761 -3.06 -11.90 -19.04
CA TRP A 761 -3.47 -13.19 -19.64
C TRP A 761 -4.78 -13.73 -19.06
N TYR A 762 -5.45 -12.94 -18.24
CA TYR A 762 -6.76 -13.25 -17.65
C TYR A 762 -7.63 -11.99 -17.60
N GLN A 763 -8.92 -12.17 -17.35
CA GLN A 763 -9.92 -11.09 -17.32
C GLN A 763 -10.84 -11.16 -16.09
N ASP A 764 -11.05 -12.35 -15.52
CA ASP A 764 -12.10 -12.60 -14.52
C ASP A 764 -11.61 -12.72 -13.07
N GLY A 765 -10.36 -12.33 -12.77
CA GLY A 765 -9.84 -12.38 -11.41
C GLY A 765 -10.38 -11.24 -10.56
N THR A 766 -11.02 -11.55 -9.43
CA THR A 766 -11.53 -10.58 -8.45
C THR A 766 -10.58 -10.48 -7.26
N PRO A 767 -9.85 -9.35 -7.10
CA PRO A 767 -9.03 -9.10 -5.92
C PRO A 767 -9.86 -9.02 -4.64
N ILE A 768 -9.52 -9.79 -3.61
CA ILE A 768 -10.30 -9.84 -2.36
C ILE A 768 -9.52 -9.50 -1.09
N SER A 769 -8.20 -9.29 -1.16
CA SER A 769 -7.36 -9.08 0.03
C SER A 769 -7.79 -7.93 0.94
N ALA A 770 -8.46 -6.90 0.39
CA ALA A 770 -9.00 -5.79 1.16
C ALA A 770 -10.18 -6.17 2.08
N PHE A 771 -10.81 -7.31 1.83
CA PHE A 771 -11.96 -7.86 2.56
C PHE A 771 -11.60 -9.15 3.34
N SER A 772 -10.41 -9.72 3.12
CA SER A 772 -10.01 -11.02 3.66
C SER A 772 -9.52 -10.94 5.11
N LEU A 773 -9.82 -11.96 5.92
CA LEU A 773 -9.25 -12.10 7.27
C LEU A 773 -7.71 -12.21 7.26
N TYR A 774 -7.17 -12.81 6.20
CA TYR A 774 -5.74 -12.99 5.94
C TYR A 774 -5.33 -12.15 4.73
N TRP A 775 -5.22 -10.84 4.92
CA TRP A 775 -4.86 -9.90 3.85
C TRP A 775 -3.49 -10.19 3.23
N ASP A 776 -2.60 -10.86 3.96
CA ASP A 776 -1.24 -11.15 3.55
C ASP A 776 -1.12 -12.28 2.52
N GLU A 777 -2.19 -13.07 2.35
CA GLU A 777 -2.30 -14.05 1.26
C GLU A 777 -2.41 -13.40 -0.11
N SER A 778 -2.71 -12.09 -0.20
CA SER A 778 -2.73 -11.35 -1.46
C SER A 778 -3.67 -11.98 -2.50
N GLU A 779 -4.80 -12.50 -2.02
CA GLU A 779 -5.72 -13.35 -2.76
C GLU A 779 -6.50 -12.62 -3.86
N THR A 780 -6.53 -13.25 -5.03
CA THR A 780 -7.43 -12.96 -6.16
C THR A 780 -8.23 -14.21 -6.47
N LEU A 781 -9.55 -14.07 -6.45
CA LEU A 781 -10.49 -15.18 -6.52
C LEU A 781 -11.15 -15.29 -7.91
N PHE A 782 -11.30 -16.52 -8.40
CA PHE A 782 -12.09 -16.83 -9.59
C PHE A 782 -13.33 -17.64 -9.20
N LEU A 783 -14.49 -17.20 -9.70
CA LEU A 783 -15.70 -18.02 -9.69
C LEU A 783 -15.50 -19.27 -10.57
N PRO A 784 -16.16 -20.40 -10.29
CA PRO A 784 -16.15 -21.57 -11.16
C PRO A 784 -16.58 -21.25 -12.59
N GLY A 785 -16.14 -22.07 -13.55
CA GLY A 785 -16.54 -21.95 -14.95
C GLY A 785 -15.63 -21.09 -15.83
N ARG A 786 -14.37 -20.90 -15.43
CA ARG A 786 -13.33 -20.21 -16.21
C ARG A 786 -12.40 -21.23 -16.85
N TYR A 787 -12.06 -20.98 -18.10
CA TYR A 787 -11.29 -21.88 -18.94
C TYR A 787 -9.88 -21.34 -19.13
N PHE A 788 -8.89 -22.20 -18.98
CA PHE A 788 -7.48 -21.85 -19.01
C PHE A 788 -6.73 -22.78 -19.96
N ARG A 789 -6.17 -22.23 -21.04
CA ARG A 789 -5.29 -22.98 -21.92
C ARG A 789 -3.90 -23.08 -21.31
N ILE A 790 -3.31 -24.26 -21.35
CA ILE A 790 -1.91 -24.45 -20.98
C ILE A 790 -1.04 -23.93 -22.11
N VAL A 791 -0.29 -22.86 -21.84
CA VAL A 791 0.63 -22.25 -22.80
C VAL A 791 2.04 -22.82 -22.65
N LYS A 792 2.42 -23.19 -21.42
CA LYS A 792 3.77 -23.66 -21.13
C LYS A 792 3.77 -24.71 -20.01
N LEU A 793 4.64 -25.72 -20.16
CA LEU A 793 4.93 -26.74 -19.15
C LEU A 793 6.44 -26.88 -18.96
N GLU A 794 6.91 -26.81 -17.71
CA GLU A 794 8.32 -26.99 -17.36
C GLU A 794 8.48 -27.75 -16.04
N GLN A 795 9.62 -28.39 -15.84
CA GLN A 795 10.03 -28.89 -14.53
C GLN A 795 11.06 -27.95 -13.93
N VAL A 796 10.71 -27.28 -12.84
CA VAL A 796 11.62 -26.37 -12.15
C VAL A 796 12.36 -27.14 -11.06
N TYR A 797 13.68 -26.99 -11.04
CA TYR A 797 14.56 -27.54 -10.01
C TYR A 797 15.30 -26.42 -9.29
N GLY A 798 15.31 -26.48 -7.97
CA GLY A 798 16.22 -25.75 -7.08
C GLY A 798 17.06 -26.71 -6.24
N GLU A 799 17.86 -26.19 -5.32
CA GLU A 799 18.72 -27.01 -4.46
C GLU A 799 17.92 -28.00 -3.58
N HIS A 800 16.75 -27.57 -3.10
CA HIS A 800 15.94 -28.33 -2.14
C HIS A 800 14.47 -28.49 -2.54
N TYR A 801 14.06 -27.96 -3.70
CA TYR A 801 12.70 -28.04 -4.19
C TYR A 801 12.65 -28.48 -5.66
N ARG A 802 11.53 -29.07 -6.05
CA ARG A 802 11.18 -29.34 -7.45
C ARG A 802 9.68 -29.28 -7.63
N PHE A 803 9.21 -28.80 -8.76
CA PHE A 803 7.78 -28.80 -9.08
C PHE A 803 7.56 -28.68 -10.58
N ILE A 804 6.32 -28.95 -11.01
CA ILE A 804 5.88 -28.68 -12.38
C ILE A 804 5.35 -27.26 -12.45
N HIS A 805 5.92 -26.46 -13.34
CA HIS A 805 5.45 -25.12 -13.62
C HIS A 805 4.49 -25.14 -14.81
N VAL A 806 3.28 -24.63 -14.61
CA VAL A 806 2.20 -24.61 -15.60
C VAL A 806 1.81 -23.15 -15.85
N THR A 807 2.19 -22.60 -17.00
CA THR A 807 1.74 -21.25 -17.39
C THR A 807 0.42 -21.35 -18.14
N LEU A 808 -0.57 -20.61 -17.66
CA LEU A 808 -1.94 -20.61 -18.12
C LEU A 808 -2.30 -19.30 -18.81
N GLN A 809 -3.21 -19.37 -19.78
CA GLN A 809 -3.90 -18.21 -20.35
C GLN A 809 -5.41 -18.44 -20.26
N GLN A 810 -6.14 -17.47 -19.70
CA GLN A 810 -7.59 -17.54 -19.68
C GLN A 810 -8.13 -17.39 -21.11
N ILE A 811 -9.05 -18.28 -21.49
CA ILE A 811 -9.72 -18.27 -22.78
C ILE A 811 -11.24 -18.30 -22.61
N PRO A 812 -12.03 -17.88 -23.62
CA PRO A 812 -13.45 -18.19 -23.68
C PRO A 812 -13.68 -19.71 -23.69
N LYS A 813 -14.90 -20.14 -23.36
CA LYS A 813 -15.32 -21.54 -23.44
C LYS A 813 -15.00 -22.11 -24.83
N PRO A 814 -14.23 -23.20 -24.94
CA PRO A 814 -13.93 -23.78 -26.24
C PRO A 814 -15.18 -24.49 -26.81
N ALA A 815 -15.37 -24.38 -28.13
CA ALA A 815 -16.50 -25.02 -28.82
C ALA A 815 -16.41 -26.56 -28.87
N SER A 816 -15.19 -27.11 -28.75
CA SER A 816 -14.92 -28.54 -28.72
C SER A 816 -13.57 -28.82 -28.06
N GLY A 817 -13.32 -30.08 -27.70
CA GLY A 817 -12.09 -30.51 -27.02
C GLY A 817 -12.36 -31.01 -25.61
N THR A 818 -11.44 -31.82 -25.09
CA THR A 818 -11.52 -32.34 -23.72
C THR A 818 -11.20 -31.22 -22.74
N LEU A 819 -12.08 -31.05 -21.74
CA LEU A 819 -11.87 -30.16 -20.62
C LEU A 819 -11.35 -30.96 -19.43
N TYR A 820 -10.34 -30.44 -18.74
CA TYR A 820 -9.79 -31.06 -17.53
C TYR A 820 -10.07 -30.17 -16.32
N ASP A 821 -10.50 -30.73 -15.20
CA ASP A 821 -10.61 -29.97 -13.95
C ASP A 821 -9.23 -29.47 -13.52
N LEU A 822 -9.07 -28.15 -13.37
CA LEU A 822 -7.83 -27.48 -12.96
C LEU A 822 -7.27 -28.07 -11.65
N ARG A 823 -8.16 -28.47 -10.74
CA ARG A 823 -7.78 -29.01 -9.44
C ARG A 823 -7.26 -30.44 -9.59
N THR A 824 -8.08 -31.36 -10.09
CA THR A 824 -7.72 -32.79 -10.11
C THR A 824 -6.89 -33.23 -11.31
N GLY A 825 -6.91 -32.46 -12.40
CA GLY A 825 -6.39 -32.86 -13.70
C GLY A 825 -7.17 -34.02 -14.34
N LEU A 826 -8.37 -34.34 -13.86
CA LEU A 826 -9.24 -35.35 -14.47
C LEU A 826 -10.16 -34.70 -15.50
N VAL A 827 -10.71 -35.49 -16.42
CA VAL A 827 -11.69 -34.99 -17.40
C VAL A 827 -12.91 -34.43 -16.65
N PHE A 828 -13.30 -33.21 -17.02
CA PHE A 828 -14.44 -32.52 -16.42
C PHE A 828 -15.76 -33.15 -16.89
N ASP A 829 -16.61 -33.49 -15.92
CA ASP A 829 -17.96 -34.00 -16.14
C ASP A 829 -18.97 -33.00 -15.56
N ALA A 830 -19.69 -32.32 -16.45
CA ALA A 830 -20.68 -31.31 -16.09
C ALA A 830 -21.88 -31.91 -15.35
N GLN A 831 -22.31 -33.12 -15.70
CA GLN A 831 -23.45 -33.77 -15.04
C GLN A 831 -23.08 -34.20 -13.61
N ALA A 832 -21.88 -34.76 -13.43
CA ALA A 832 -21.37 -35.08 -12.10
C ALA A 832 -21.13 -33.83 -11.24
N TYR A 833 -20.79 -32.70 -11.86
CA TYR A 833 -20.68 -31.42 -11.17
C TYR A 833 -22.04 -30.89 -10.71
N GLU A 834 -23.04 -30.87 -11.59
CA GLU A 834 -24.41 -30.42 -11.26
C GLU A 834 -25.01 -31.24 -10.12
N ALA A 835 -24.77 -32.55 -10.08
CA ALA A 835 -25.26 -33.45 -9.03
C ALA A 835 -24.69 -33.18 -7.63
N ARG A 836 -23.66 -32.33 -7.49
CA ARG A 836 -23.08 -31.95 -6.19
C ARG A 836 -23.92 -30.92 -5.44
N PHE A 837 -24.77 -30.18 -6.16
CA PHE A 837 -25.55 -29.09 -5.60
C PHE A 837 -26.98 -29.55 -5.29
N LYS A 838 -27.55 -29.07 -4.18
CA LYS A 838 -28.97 -29.30 -3.87
C LYS A 838 -29.88 -28.44 -4.76
N THR A 839 -29.38 -27.30 -5.23
CA THR A 839 -30.06 -26.35 -6.11
C THR A 839 -29.47 -26.40 -7.52
N PRO A 840 -30.09 -27.12 -8.48
CA PRO A 840 -29.50 -27.31 -9.81
C PRO A 840 -29.23 -26.01 -10.58
N GLY A 841 -30.08 -24.99 -10.39
CA GLY A 841 -29.90 -23.67 -11.01
C GLY A 841 -28.62 -22.96 -10.60
N LEU A 842 -28.11 -23.24 -9.39
CA LEU A 842 -26.85 -22.68 -8.91
C LEU A 842 -25.64 -23.28 -9.64
N ALA A 843 -25.62 -24.59 -9.85
CA ALA A 843 -24.56 -25.25 -10.61
C ALA A 843 -24.52 -24.74 -12.06
N GLN A 844 -25.71 -24.58 -12.67
CA GLN A 844 -25.87 -24.06 -14.03
C GLN A 844 -25.38 -22.61 -14.16
N ARG A 845 -25.50 -21.78 -13.12
CA ARG A 845 -24.98 -20.41 -13.13
C ARG A 845 -23.51 -20.33 -13.58
N PHE A 846 -22.69 -21.27 -13.11
CA PHE A 846 -21.26 -21.26 -13.38
C PHE A 846 -20.90 -21.80 -14.77
N PHE A 847 -21.74 -22.66 -15.35
CA PHE A 847 -21.42 -23.41 -16.58
C PHE A 847 -22.47 -23.30 -17.70
N ALA A 848 -23.43 -22.39 -17.59
CA ALA A 848 -24.55 -22.22 -18.52
C ALA A 848 -24.11 -22.11 -19.99
N ALA A 849 -24.97 -22.58 -20.90
CA ALA A 849 -24.76 -22.54 -22.34
C ALA A 849 -24.83 -21.08 -22.87
N ASP A 850 -23.77 -20.67 -23.56
CA ASP A 850 -23.56 -19.44 -24.34
C ASP A 850 -24.75 -18.46 -24.40
N SER A 851 -24.68 -17.39 -23.61
CA SER A 851 -25.35 -16.14 -23.99
C SER A 851 -24.61 -15.53 -25.18
N PRO A 852 -25.28 -15.14 -26.28
CA PRO A 852 -24.61 -14.59 -27.44
C PRO A 852 -23.85 -13.31 -27.06
N ALA A 853 -22.57 -13.27 -27.42
CA ALA A 853 -21.69 -12.14 -27.19
C ALA A 853 -22.37 -10.85 -27.66
N ALA A 854 -22.61 -9.93 -26.74
CA ALA A 854 -22.92 -8.56 -27.10
C ALA A 854 -21.72 -8.02 -27.89
N SER A 855 -21.95 -7.68 -29.15
CA SER A 855 -20.97 -7.05 -30.03
C SER A 855 -20.51 -5.73 -29.43
N VAL A 856 -19.34 -5.71 -28.80
CA VAL A 856 -18.66 -4.48 -28.41
C VAL A 856 -17.91 -3.97 -29.64
N SER A 857 -18.34 -2.83 -30.17
CA SER A 857 -17.60 -2.09 -31.20
C SER A 857 -16.31 -1.53 -30.60
N PRO A 858 -15.19 -1.51 -31.35
CA PRO A 858 -13.92 -1.00 -30.84
C PRO A 858 -13.99 0.52 -30.63
N ALA A 859 -13.59 0.97 -29.44
CA ALA A 859 -13.27 2.36 -29.12
C ALA A 859 -11.89 2.43 -28.47
#